data_AF-B9XPC0-F1
#
_entry.id   AF-B9XPC0-F1
#
_cell.length_a   1.000
_cell.length_b   1.000
_cell.length_c   1.000
_cell.angle_alpha   90.00
_cell.angle_beta   90.00
_cell.angle_gamma   90.00
#
_symmetry.space_group_name_H-M   'P 1'
#
loop_
_entity.id
_entity.type
_entity.pdbx_description
1 polymer ?
#
loop_
_entity_poly.entity_id
_entity_poly.type
_entity_poly.pdbx_seq_one_letter_code
_entity_poly.pdbx_strand_id
1 'polypeptide(L)'
;MPPAPQGLNVVLSTNGNSATISWVMSPGNVTGYLIYRQDHPWSGFEVLTNVSPNQTSFVDLNLPDGSEFKYLMQAQYGGGNSALSPDYDANTQSDYTTDAWIVREAQGRPCLVVSNIPRNVSALRVQWSSSPLDSGMVYPIFGYDINEEDLQTINSSPEGSIVIPITSLTNGVYTFNASELPLYEKYDFQIQALGTDGKPGRAINPYPYGGPSYRGEPYIENANIPFLNGSTQIVENVKFLLRVAQTNNPFFIWNISHWPDNLNPGQRDYVFAGFHYRQSPLFAPPSMSINEFQPFEENAFYRNFCFDINLIDNLGFLSSGVGSYVQSDIDPLTSFLDPSTERIGYGFSSVLSLTYRFNTAQYVSHTNTSPTASLLSDSASQWIYSDDDAIGWNGFAGTISGTNTALILQSNVRNIYGLKILSVKWPSRQRTFPTITPGTVIEDNLNGSYFAEIEQPTLQTVGYFFGRLGIDPVPGDPTFNVTNSTPSPIIIPVGKPFSLTAWAKKAISNGYTNKFAYAEQYFDKAYKIDANGNVTTNETGILSPYGEFFPTEPGKVALVTMPDIDNTNQCGTGVVNVIKLQLDVNHDGVMDQSFAGPDNTSADRPFRFWANNDYDRLHDVDCSFGSCDHVEDDLDPGTDGFPLNSLPDSQFTDPRTGRPAIPSLRDLEDYTRLWASGLSNVMAIMPTNYTVKLVLTGDAQLRIFRAYENDGGTNYLFDAATASSQVAQSASLYLGLLTSDSSITLSGGTNLGEHFIFCGAQTGSAEVDLQILDGNQNFVADAPFYIEIKDIKQMYERWTVGDEPLVKPAITATSAKEGVVLPFQYLPPTDNNTPYILLVHGWNMKKWEKDRFAEAAFKRLYWQGYQGRFGIFRWPTGNGITDTLSAVLHARNYDNSEFTAWTSATGLLNKLTELNMEYPGNVYLMAHSMGNVVAGEALRLAGTNHVVNTYVAMQAAVSAHAYDPGTPTWTSGSTPDIYANYWTNGAPCYFNGVSGTGSRADFYNTNDFALNAWLTDQYWKPDHGISSYPGYWYSTPGTTHPSGFYKIFGSGANDFSNLYFPTDSYVILAYCVQSRSYCLGATASASGFTPQDLSSVWPGDTHPELHGPYSAHFWHSAEFRANNMEQNAYWNQLLQTYKLINPQ
;
A
#
# COMPACT_ATOMS: atom_id res chain seq x y z
N MET A 1 -34.23 -10.61 -39.37
CA MET A 1 -32.96 -9.85 -39.37
C MET A 1 -31.84 -10.81 -39.01
N PRO A 2 -30.66 -10.71 -39.65
CA PRO A 2 -29.53 -11.54 -39.27
C PRO A 2 -29.10 -11.26 -37.81
N PRO A 3 -28.78 -12.30 -37.01
CA PRO A 3 -28.43 -12.17 -35.60
C PRO A 3 -27.06 -11.50 -35.43
N ALA A 4 -26.95 -10.60 -34.45
CA ALA A 4 -25.69 -9.96 -34.07
C ALA A 4 -24.77 -10.95 -33.35
N PRO A 5 -23.43 -10.81 -33.47
CA PRO A 5 -22.48 -11.58 -32.68
C PRO A 5 -22.68 -11.41 -31.18
N GLN A 6 -22.36 -12.46 -30.41
CA GLN A 6 -22.50 -12.51 -28.95
C GLN A 6 -21.23 -13.06 -28.29
N GLY A 7 -21.07 -12.79 -27.00
CA GLY A 7 -19.93 -13.27 -26.21
C GLY A 7 -18.60 -12.64 -26.64
N LEU A 8 -18.64 -11.40 -27.16
CA LEU A 8 -17.42 -10.64 -27.44
C LEU A 8 -16.64 -10.45 -26.13
N ASN A 9 -15.36 -10.79 -26.16
CA ASN A 9 -14.43 -10.67 -25.05
C ASN A 9 -13.07 -10.22 -25.57
N VAL A 10 -12.41 -9.31 -24.84
CA VAL A 10 -11.12 -8.71 -25.21
C VAL A 10 -10.15 -8.90 -24.06
N VAL A 11 -8.99 -9.50 -24.36
CA VAL A 11 -7.95 -9.82 -23.36
C VAL A 11 -6.62 -9.30 -23.88
N LEU A 12 -5.91 -8.49 -23.10
CA LEU A 12 -4.59 -8.01 -23.45
C LEU A 12 -3.56 -9.14 -23.30
N SER A 13 -2.51 -9.12 -24.13
CA SER A 13 -1.32 -9.93 -23.83
C SER A 13 -0.69 -9.49 -22.50
N THR A 14 0.07 -10.39 -21.87
CA THR A 14 0.77 -10.08 -20.60
C THR A 14 1.72 -8.89 -20.70
N ASN A 15 2.28 -8.66 -21.90
CA ASN A 15 3.09 -7.48 -22.20
C ASN A 15 2.28 -6.30 -22.73
N GLY A 16 0.94 -6.35 -22.74
CA GLY A 16 0.06 -5.25 -23.14
C GLY A 16 0.10 -4.84 -24.61
N ASN A 17 0.96 -5.42 -25.45
CA ASN A 17 1.20 -4.94 -26.81
C ASN A 17 0.22 -5.50 -27.85
N SER A 18 -0.67 -6.41 -27.45
CA SER A 18 -1.67 -7.01 -28.34
C SER A 18 -2.96 -7.32 -27.59
N ALA A 19 -4.08 -7.39 -28.31
CA ALA A 19 -5.36 -7.81 -27.76
C ALA A 19 -5.90 -9.04 -28.49
N THR A 20 -6.24 -10.08 -27.74
CA THR A 20 -6.99 -11.22 -28.25
C THR A 20 -8.48 -10.93 -28.11
N ILE A 21 -9.17 -10.82 -29.24
CA ILE A 21 -10.60 -10.64 -29.35
C ILE A 21 -11.24 -12.00 -29.63
N SER A 22 -12.19 -12.44 -28.81
CA SER A 22 -12.88 -13.73 -28.97
C SER A 22 -14.39 -13.55 -28.93
N TRP A 23 -15.13 -14.43 -29.64
CA TRP A 23 -16.59 -14.37 -29.71
C TRP A 23 -17.20 -15.75 -29.95
N VAL A 24 -18.52 -15.87 -29.72
CA VAL A 24 -19.29 -17.08 -30.06
C VAL A 24 -19.75 -17.00 -31.51
N MET A 25 -19.65 -18.11 -32.24
CA MET A 25 -20.07 -18.21 -33.64
C MET A 25 -21.56 -17.83 -33.80
N SER A 26 -21.85 -16.87 -34.67
CA SER A 26 -23.22 -16.46 -34.98
C SER A 26 -23.98 -17.56 -35.74
N PRO A 27 -25.27 -17.77 -35.42
CA PRO A 27 -26.04 -18.84 -36.04
C PRO A 27 -26.43 -18.52 -37.50
N GLY A 28 -26.32 -19.52 -38.38
CA GLY A 28 -26.68 -19.43 -39.80
C GLY A 28 -25.46 -19.45 -40.74
N ASN A 29 -25.69 -19.17 -42.02
CA ASN A 29 -24.65 -19.24 -43.06
C ASN A 29 -23.86 -17.91 -43.13
N VAL A 30 -23.03 -17.68 -42.12
CA VAL A 30 -22.14 -16.51 -42.02
C VAL A 30 -21.07 -16.59 -43.12
N THR A 31 -20.77 -15.46 -43.77
CA THR A 31 -19.75 -15.36 -44.82
C THR A 31 -18.47 -14.65 -44.37
N GLY A 32 -18.49 -14.01 -43.19
CA GLY A 32 -17.34 -13.35 -42.55
C GLY A 32 -17.76 -12.54 -41.32
N TYR A 33 -16.79 -12.01 -40.58
CA TYR A 33 -17.04 -11.07 -39.48
C TYR A 33 -16.20 -9.81 -39.66
N LEU A 34 -16.85 -8.65 -39.59
CA LEU A 34 -16.18 -7.35 -39.51
C LEU A 34 -15.91 -7.04 -38.04
N ILE A 35 -14.65 -6.78 -37.71
CA ILE A 35 -14.23 -6.28 -36.40
C ILE A 35 -13.97 -4.79 -36.54
N TYR A 36 -14.56 -4.01 -35.65
CA TYR A 36 -14.37 -2.58 -35.58
C TYR A 36 -13.61 -2.21 -34.32
N ARG A 37 -12.81 -1.16 -34.39
CA ARG A 37 -12.08 -0.60 -33.26
C ARG A 37 -12.34 0.91 -33.16
N GLN A 38 -12.49 1.38 -31.94
CA GLN A 38 -12.44 2.79 -31.58
C GLN A 38 -11.12 3.02 -30.86
N ASP A 39 -10.29 3.92 -31.38
CA ASP A 39 -8.93 4.13 -30.86
C ASP A 39 -8.90 5.12 -29.68
N HIS A 40 -9.86 6.04 -29.61
CA HIS A 40 -10.03 6.99 -28.50
C HIS A 40 -11.52 7.22 -28.17
N PRO A 41 -11.87 7.65 -26.93
CA PRO A 41 -13.28 7.86 -26.52
C PRO A 41 -14.08 8.82 -27.42
N TRP A 42 -13.39 9.76 -28.07
CA TRP A 42 -13.99 10.76 -28.96
C TRP A 42 -13.90 10.39 -30.45
N SER A 43 -13.26 9.27 -30.81
CA SER A 43 -13.21 8.79 -32.20
C SER A 43 -14.45 7.96 -32.55
N GLY A 44 -14.74 7.80 -33.84
CA GLY A 44 -15.72 6.80 -34.30
C GLY A 44 -15.13 5.38 -34.25
N PHE A 45 -16.00 4.38 -34.43
CA PHE A 45 -15.57 3.00 -34.71
C PHE A 45 -15.23 2.82 -36.18
N GLU A 46 -14.03 2.36 -36.49
CA GLU A 46 -13.58 2.05 -37.85
C GLU A 46 -13.37 0.54 -38.03
N VAL A 47 -13.49 0.04 -39.26
CA VAL A 47 -13.24 -1.38 -39.56
C VAL A 47 -11.75 -1.67 -39.42
N LEU A 48 -11.40 -2.47 -38.41
CA LEU A 48 -10.04 -2.94 -38.20
C LEU A 48 -9.69 -4.06 -39.19
N THR A 49 -10.58 -5.05 -39.32
CA THR A 49 -10.35 -6.21 -40.21
C THR A 49 -11.63 -6.95 -40.55
N ASN A 50 -11.56 -7.82 -41.57
CA ASN A 50 -12.58 -8.80 -41.91
C ASN A 50 -12.01 -10.21 -41.81
N VAL A 51 -12.60 -11.05 -40.96
CA VAL A 51 -12.14 -12.41 -40.69
C VAL A 51 -13.05 -13.48 -41.30
N SER A 52 -12.49 -14.67 -41.50
CA SER A 52 -13.20 -15.79 -42.14
C SER A 52 -14.41 -16.25 -41.29
N PRO A 53 -15.45 -16.86 -41.90
CA PRO A 53 -16.67 -17.24 -41.18
C PRO A 53 -16.46 -18.35 -40.13
N ASN A 54 -15.37 -19.12 -40.24
CA ASN A 54 -15.04 -20.20 -39.29
C ASN A 54 -14.17 -19.72 -38.12
N GLN A 55 -13.78 -18.44 -38.10
CA GLN A 55 -12.93 -17.88 -37.07
C GLN A 55 -13.78 -17.35 -35.90
N THR A 56 -13.37 -17.66 -34.67
CA THR A 56 -14.01 -17.21 -33.41
C THR A 56 -13.05 -16.42 -32.51
N SER A 57 -11.86 -16.10 -33.02
CA SER A 57 -10.85 -15.29 -32.33
C SER A 57 -9.95 -14.55 -33.31
N PHE A 58 -9.53 -13.33 -32.97
CA PHE A 58 -8.59 -12.51 -33.72
C PHE A 58 -7.58 -11.86 -32.76
N VAL A 59 -6.32 -11.75 -33.17
CA VAL A 59 -5.29 -11.07 -32.39
C VAL A 59 -4.95 -9.76 -33.06
N ASP A 60 -5.25 -8.66 -32.40
CA ASP A 60 -4.83 -7.31 -32.79
C ASP A 60 -3.42 -7.04 -32.25
N LEU A 61 -2.45 -6.86 -33.15
CA LEU A 61 -1.05 -6.62 -32.82
C LEU A 61 -0.66 -5.13 -32.86
N ASN A 62 -1.59 -4.26 -33.25
CA ASN A 62 -1.32 -2.83 -33.49
C ASN A 62 -2.24 -1.98 -32.62
N LEU A 63 -2.21 -2.20 -31.31
CA LEU A 63 -3.04 -1.44 -30.38
C LEU A 63 -2.69 0.06 -30.46
N PRO A 64 -3.70 0.94 -30.39
CA PRO A 64 -3.46 2.38 -30.36
C PRO A 64 -2.75 2.78 -29.06
N ASP A 65 -1.97 3.86 -29.12
CA ASP A 65 -1.33 4.44 -27.94
C ASP A 65 -2.42 5.05 -27.03
N GLY A 66 -2.67 4.40 -25.89
CA GLY A 66 -3.64 4.86 -24.89
C GLY A 66 -4.34 3.71 -24.15
N SER A 67 -4.96 4.04 -23.01
CA SER A 67 -5.63 3.06 -22.14
C SER A 67 -7.10 2.79 -22.47
N GLU A 68 -7.70 3.51 -23.42
CA GLU A 68 -9.16 3.51 -23.67
C GLU A 68 -9.52 3.28 -25.15
N PHE A 69 -9.36 2.03 -25.61
CA PHE A 69 -9.86 1.56 -26.91
C PHE A 69 -10.96 0.51 -26.72
N LYS A 70 -11.88 0.46 -27.68
CA LYS A 70 -13.04 -0.44 -27.66
C LYS A 70 -13.19 -1.22 -28.96
N TYR A 71 -13.79 -2.39 -28.87
CA TYR A 71 -14.13 -3.22 -30.02
C TYR A 71 -15.64 -3.44 -30.12
N LEU A 72 -16.14 -3.52 -31.34
CA LEU A 72 -17.46 -4.07 -31.65
C LEU A 72 -17.37 -4.89 -32.92
N MET A 73 -18.38 -5.71 -33.20
CA MET A 73 -18.32 -6.59 -34.37
C MET A 73 -19.66 -6.80 -35.04
N GLN A 74 -19.60 -7.18 -36.32
CA GLN A 74 -20.76 -7.45 -37.17
C GLN A 74 -20.57 -8.74 -37.96
N ALA A 75 -21.58 -9.61 -37.97
CA ALA A 75 -21.58 -10.81 -38.81
C ALA A 75 -22.07 -10.48 -40.23
N GLN A 76 -21.40 -11.00 -41.25
CA GLN A 76 -21.78 -10.85 -42.64
C GLN A 76 -22.54 -12.10 -43.12
N TYR A 77 -23.62 -11.89 -43.88
CA TYR A 77 -24.38 -12.97 -44.51
C TYR A 77 -24.61 -12.63 -45.98
N GLY A 78 -24.88 -13.65 -46.81
CA GLY A 78 -25.17 -13.44 -48.24
C GLY A 78 -26.37 -12.52 -48.54
N GLY A 79 -27.25 -12.29 -47.56
CA GLY A 79 -28.40 -11.38 -47.65
C GLY A 79 -28.22 -10.00 -46.98
N GLY A 80 -27.03 -9.68 -46.47
CA GLY A 80 -26.73 -8.43 -45.75
C GLY A 80 -26.15 -8.66 -44.35
N ASN A 81 -25.58 -7.62 -43.76
CA ASN A 81 -24.92 -7.71 -42.45
C ASN A 81 -25.94 -7.74 -41.28
N SER A 82 -25.53 -8.29 -40.14
CA SER A 82 -26.28 -8.21 -38.88
C SER A 82 -26.31 -6.80 -38.29
N ALA A 83 -27.02 -6.60 -37.18
CA ALA A 83 -26.72 -5.47 -36.29
C ALA A 83 -25.30 -5.62 -35.68
N LEU A 84 -24.73 -4.51 -35.19
CA LEU A 84 -23.48 -4.51 -34.43
C LEU A 84 -23.70 -5.18 -33.05
N SER A 85 -22.66 -5.80 -32.50
CA SER A 85 -22.61 -6.18 -31.09
C SER A 85 -22.60 -4.94 -30.18
N PRO A 86 -22.87 -5.08 -28.87
CA PRO A 86 -22.40 -4.10 -27.89
C PRO A 86 -20.89 -3.87 -28.03
N ASP A 87 -20.43 -2.66 -27.69
CA ASP A 87 -19.01 -2.35 -27.56
C ASP A 87 -18.42 -3.05 -26.32
N TYR A 88 -17.14 -3.39 -26.41
CA TYR A 88 -16.42 -4.12 -25.36
C TYR A 88 -14.97 -3.64 -25.28
N ASP A 89 -14.45 -3.44 -24.08
CA ASP A 89 -13.04 -3.15 -23.79
C ASP A 89 -12.41 -4.29 -22.96
N ALA A 90 -11.11 -4.23 -22.74
CA ALA A 90 -10.49 -5.08 -21.74
C ALA A 90 -10.92 -4.56 -20.35
N ASN A 91 -12.00 -5.13 -19.80
CA ASN A 91 -12.59 -4.71 -18.52
C ASN A 91 -11.50 -4.46 -17.45
N THR A 92 -11.55 -3.28 -16.84
CA THR A 92 -10.63 -2.94 -15.75
C THR A 92 -10.87 -3.82 -14.51
N GLN A 93 -9.79 -4.31 -13.92
CA GLN A 93 -9.79 -5.01 -12.64
C GLN A 93 -9.21 -4.08 -11.57
N SER A 94 -10.07 -3.47 -10.74
CA SER A 94 -9.65 -2.49 -9.73
C SER A 94 -8.63 -3.06 -8.74
N ASP A 95 -8.71 -4.35 -8.43
CA ASP A 95 -7.76 -5.03 -7.53
C ASP A 95 -6.32 -5.06 -8.09
N TYR A 96 -6.11 -4.75 -9.38
CA TYR A 96 -4.79 -4.66 -10.00
C TYR A 96 -4.19 -3.26 -9.94
N THR A 97 -4.99 -2.22 -9.62
CA THR A 97 -4.51 -0.85 -9.51
C THR A 97 -3.35 -0.78 -8.51
N THR A 98 -2.21 -0.23 -8.95
CA THR A 98 -0.99 -0.12 -8.16
C THR A 98 -0.61 1.35 -8.08
N ASP A 99 -0.53 1.90 -6.88
CA ASP A 99 -0.12 3.30 -6.70
C ASP A 99 1.35 3.47 -7.09
N ALA A 100 1.66 4.54 -7.81
CA ALA A 100 2.98 4.79 -8.33
C ALA A 100 3.26 6.30 -8.50
N TRP A 101 4.54 6.64 -8.43
CA TRP A 101 5.07 7.99 -8.51
C TRP A 101 6.25 8.05 -9.47
N ILE A 102 6.46 9.21 -10.09
CA ILE A 102 7.70 9.55 -10.76
C ILE A 102 8.48 10.50 -9.85
N VAL A 103 9.70 10.13 -9.50
CA VAL A 103 10.58 10.90 -8.61
C VAL A 103 11.96 11.06 -9.23
N ARG A 104 12.75 12.05 -8.81
CA ARG A 104 14.12 12.24 -9.28
C ARG A 104 15.11 11.55 -8.35
N GLU A 105 15.96 10.70 -8.92
CA GLU A 105 17.04 10.03 -8.20
C GLU A 105 18.28 10.95 -8.04
N ALA A 106 19.35 10.43 -7.43
CA ALA A 106 20.57 11.17 -7.11
C ALA A 106 21.29 11.81 -8.33
N GLN A 107 20.97 11.39 -9.56
CA GLN A 107 21.50 11.99 -10.79
C GLN A 107 20.57 13.03 -11.42
N GLY A 108 19.48 13.41 -10.73
CA GLY A 108 18.43 14.29 -11.26
C GLY A 108 17.49 13.61 -12.27
N ARG A 109 17.69 12.31 -12.56
CA ARG A 109 16.93 11.59 -13.57
C ARG A 109 15.61 11.06 -12.99
N PRO A 110 14.51 11.04 -13.76
CA PRO A 110 13.28 10.39 -13.34
C PRO A 110 13.47 8.89 -13.11
N CYS A 111 12.85 8.36 -12.07
CA CYS A 111 12.63 6.94 -11.85
C CYS A 111 11.17 6.69 -11.46
N LEU A 112 10.66 5.53 -11.84
CA LEU A 112 9.35 5.05 -11.43
C LEU A 112 9.47 4.37 -10.06
N VAL A 113 8.59 4.75 -9.14
CA VAL A 113 8.51 4.18 -7.80
C VAL A 113 7.10 3.66 -7.61
N VAL A 114 6.95 2.37 -7.33
CA VAL A 114 5.65 1.70 -7.21
C VAL A 114 5.48 1.11 -5.82
N SER A 115 4.25 1.24 -5.33
CA SER A 115 3.79 0.60 -4.11
C SER A 115 3.72 -0.92 -4.28
N ASN A 116 3.22 -1.62 -3.28
CA ASN A 116 3.01 -3.07 -3.36
C ASN A 116 2.26 -3.48 -4.63
N ILE A 117 2.86 -4.39 -5.38
CA ILE A 117 2.32 -4.90 -6.62
C ILE A 117 1.43 -6.12 -6.30
N PRO A 118 0.16 -6.14 -6.73
CA PRO A 118 -0.70 -7.29 -6.54
C PRO A 118 -0.13 -8.56 -7.18
N ARG A 119 -0.30 -9.72 -6.53
CA ARG A 119 0.27 -11.01 -6.97
C ARG A 119 -0.07 -11.41 -8.42
N ASN A 120 -1.20 -10.92 -8.93
CA ASN A 120 -1.67 -11.20 -10.29
C ASN A 120 -1.24 -10.16 -11.33
N VAL A 121 -0.49 -9.13 -10.95
CA VAL A 121 0.07 -8.16 -11.89
C VAL A 121 1.42 -8.67 -12.40
N SER A 122 1.59 -8.69 -13.71
CA SER A 122 2.79 -9.21 -14.40
C SER A 122 3.70 -8.11 -14.93
N ALA A 123 3.14 -6.94 -15.22
CA ALA A 123 3.87 -5.79 -15.73
C ALA A 123 3.15 -4.49 -15.42
N LEU A 124 3.87 -3.38 -15.53
CA LEU A 124 3.34 -2.03 -15.51
C LEU A 124 3.52 -1.43 -16.90
N ARG A 125 2.43 -0.96 -17.51
CA ARG A 125 2.50 -0.10 -18.70
C ARG A 125 2.69 1.34 -18.23
N VAL A 126 3.75 1.97 -18.68
CA VAL A 126 4.01 3.40 -18.48
C VAL A 126 3.92 4.06 -19.83
N GLN A 127 3.00 5.02 -19.94
CA GLN A 127 2.77 5.81 -21.15
C GLN A 127 3.09 7.25 -20.85
N TRP A 128 3.53 7.99 -21.86
CA TRP A 128 3.75 9.41 -21.72
C TRP A 128 3.47 10.17 -23.01
N SER A 129 3.05 11.42 -22.86
CA SER A 129 3.24 12.44 -23.88
C SER A 129 4.43 13.29 -23.48
N SER A 130 5.29 13.61 -24.44
CA SER A 130 6.40 14.55 -24.21
C SER A 130 6.12 15.91 -24.83
N SER A 131 6.74 16.95 -24.32
CA SER A 131 6.85 18.22 -25.03
C SER A 131 8.27 18.76 -24.89
N PRO A 132 8.79 19.49 -25.89
CA PRO A 132 10.00 20.27 -25.68
C PRO A 132 9.81 21.22 -24.49
N LEU A 133 10.86 21.50 -23.73
CA LEU A 133 10.83 22.45 -22.61
C LEU A 133 10.42 23.89 -23.02
N ASP A 134 10.35 24.19 -24.32
CA ASP A 134 10.06 25.51 -24.89
C ASP A 134 8.62 25.67 -25.45
N SER A 135 7.79 24.61 -25.44
CA SER A 135 6.56 24.57 -26.28
C SER A 135 5.29 25.25 -25.72
N GLY A 136 5.39 26.38 -25.02
CA GLY A 136 4.23 27.27 -24.80
C GLY A 136 3.77 27.53 -23.36
N MET A 137 4.48 27.02 -22.35
CA MET A 137 4.65 27.72 -21.07
C MET A 137 6.14 27.76 -20.82
N VAL A 138 6.68 28.97 -20.71
CA VAL A 138 8.11 29.29 -20.54
C VAL A 138 8.67 28.43 -19.41
N TYR A 139 9.47 27.39 -19.71
CA TYR A 139 10.45 26.88 -18.73
C TYR A 139 11.15 28.12 -18.19
N PRO A 140 11.31 28.28 -16.88
CA PRO A 140 11.61 29.58 -16.30
C PRO A 140 13.01 30.08 -16.67
N ILE A 141 13.11 30.65 -17.85
CA ILE A 141 14.27 31.36 -18.35
C ILE A 141 14.35 32.63 -17.50
N PHE A 142 15.52 32.86 -16.93
CA PHE A 142 15.84 34.13 -16.29
C PHE A 142 15.41 35.28 -17.20
N GLY A 143 14.45 36.11 -16.76
CA GLY A 143 13.62 37.02 -17.60
C GLY A 143 14.33 38.12 -18.41
N TYR A 144 15.66 38.07 -18.48
CA TYR A 144 16.53 38.97 -19.25
C TYR A 144 17.22 38.29 -20.44
N ASP A 145 16.94 37.00 -20.72
CA ASP A 145 17.51 36.23 -21.83
C ASP A 145 16.48 35.79 -22.88
N ILE A 146 15.62 36.72 -23.33
CA ILE A 146 14.61 36.45 -24.38
C ILE A 146 15.01 37.13 -25.69
N ASN A 147 15.44 36.36 -26.69
CA ASN A 147 15.22 36.68 -28.10
C ASN A 147 14.06 35.82 -28.62
N GLU A 148 13.23 36.35 -29.53
CA GLU A 148 12.15 35.59 -30.20
C GLU A 148 12.67 34.34 -30.97
N GLU A 149 13.97 34.22 -31.23
CA GLU A 149 14.61 33.06 -31.85
C GLU A 149 14.84 31.88 -30.88
N ASP A 150 14.85 32.12 -29.56
CA ASP A 150 14.95 31.06 -28.54
C ASP A 150 13.61 30.33 -28.32
N LEU A 151 12.52 30.84 -28.92
CA LEU A 151 11.15 30.30 -28.89
C LEU A 151 10.83 29.35 -30.06
N GLN A 152 11.84 28.88 -30.79
CA GLN A 152 11.62 28.05 -31.99
C GLN A 152 11.37 26.58 -31.65
N THR A 153 10.10 26.31 -31.42
CA THR A 153 9.36 25.05 -31.49
C THR A 153 10.05 23.92 -32.26
N ILE A 154 10.47 22.87 -31.57
CA ILE A 154 10.50 21.53 -32.15
C ILE A 154 9.09 20.95 -32.00
N ASN A 155 8.28 21.14 -33.04
CA ASN A 155 6.94 20.55 -33.12
C ASN A 155 7.04 19.04 -33.33
N SER A 156 7.08 18.30 -32.23
CA SER A 156 6.39 17.01 -32.09
C SER A 156 6.44 16.60 -30.62
N SER A 157 5.28 16.30 -30.06
CA SER A 157 5.15 15.50 -28.85
C SER A 157 5.18 14.03 -29.24
N PRO A 158 6.32 13.32 -29.26
CA PRO A 158 6.27 11.88 -29.40
C PRO A 158 5.53 11.33 -28.17
N GLU A 159 4.43 10.66 -28.43
CA GLU A 159 3.81 9.75 -27.49
C GLU A 159 4.71 8.50 -27.38
N GLY A 160 4.94 8.06 -26.16
CA GLY A 160 5.77 6.90 -25.85
C GLY A 160 5.06 5.96 -24.90
N SER A 161 5.43 4.68 -24.98
CA SER A 161 4.93 3.65 -24.09
C SER A 161 6.00 2.61 -23.87
N ILE A 162 6.16 2.17 -22.62
CA ILE A 162 7.00 1.04 -22.23
C ILE A 162 6.22 0.13 -21.30
N VAL A 163 6.47 -1.17 -21.42
CA VAL A 163 5.90 -2.17 -20.51
C VAL A 163 7.04 -2.74 -19.70
N ILE A 164 7.03 -2.44 -18.41
CA ILE A 164 8.04 -2.81 -17.43
C ILE A 164 7.57 -4.11 -16.74
N PRO A 165 8.23 -5.25 -16.98
CA PRO A 165 7.96 -6.47 -16.22
C PRO A 165 8.22 -6.20 -14.73
N ILE A 166 7.35 -6.69 -13.85
CA ILE A 166 7.50 -6.46 -12.39
C ILE A 166 8.84 -7.00 -11.86
N THR A 167 9.42 -7.99 -12.53
CA THR A 167 10.75 -8.56 -12.23
C THR A 167 11.91 -7.61 -12.52
N SER A 168 11.67 -6.49 -13.19
CA SER A 168 12.67 -5.45 -13.46
C SER A 168 12.74 -4.41 -12.34
N LEU A 169 11.80 -4.45 -11.39
CA LEU A 169 11.76 -3.55 -10.25
C LEU A 169 12.68 -4.05 -9.14
N THR A 170 13.44 -3.14 -8.55
CA THR A 170 14.24 -3.41 -7.35
C THR A 170 13.65 -2.60 -6.20
N ASN A 171 13.09 -3.27 -5.18
CA ASN A 171 12.40 -2.63 -4.06
C ASN A 171 11.32 -1.61 -4.51
N GLY A 172 10.57 -1.96 -5.56
CA GLY A 172 9.55 -1.08 -6.15
C GLY A 172 10.10 0.07 -7.00
N VAL A 173 11.40 0.10 -7.32
CA VAL A 173 12.00 1.17 -8.14
C VAL A 173 12.43 0.65 -9.51
N TYR A 174 12.10 1.42 -10.56
CA TYR A 174 12.62 1.27 -11.92
C TYR A 174 13.28 2.57 -12.36
N THR A 175 14.59 2.51 -12.65
CA THR A 175 15.34 3.64 -13.20
C THR A 175 15.29 3.61 -14.72
N PHE A 176 14.83 4.70 -15.33
CA PHE A 176 14.75 4.80 -16.79
C PHE A 176 16.13 4.97 -17.44
N ASN A 177 16.30 4.45 -18.64
CA ASN A 177 17.51 4.59 -19.45
C ASN A 177 17.45 5.87 -20.30
N ALA A 178 18.59 6.41 -20.72
CA ALA A 178 18.62 7.61 -21.57
C ALA A 178 17.96 7.39 -22.95
N SER A 179 17.85 6.14 -23.40
CA SER A 179 17.12 5.77 -24.62
C SER A 179 15.61 5.67 -24.44
N GLU A 180 15.13 5.51 -23.20
CA GLU A 180 13.71 5.38 -22.87
C GLU A 180 13.10 6.76 -22.63
N LEU A 181 13.80 7.58 -21.84
CA LEU A 181 13.48 8.99 -21.61
C LEU A 181 14.67 9.85 -22.05
N PRO A 182 14.63 10.45 -23.26
CA PRO A 182 15.56 11.49 -23.67
C PRO A 182 15.71 12.62 -22.66
N LEU A 183 16.91 13.21 -22.61
CA LEU A 183 17.17 14.37 -21.75
C LEU A 183 16.48 15.61 -22.31
N TYR A 184 16.17 16.56 -21.42
CA TYR A 184 15.63 17.88 -21.74
C TYR A 184 14.26 17.89 -22.40
N GLU A 185 13.45 16.88 -22.10
CA GLU A 185 12.04 16.81 -22.43
C GLU A 185 11.20 16.86 -21.15
N LYS A 186 9.99 17.40 -21.28
CA LYS A 186 8.94 17.34 -20.25
C LYS A 186 8.05 16.14 -20.54
N TYR A 187 7.69 15.37 -19.51
CA TYR A 187 6.90 14.15 -19.64
C TYR A 187 5.62 14.17 -18.79
N ASP A 188 4.47 13.94 -19.41
CA ASP A 188 3.23 13.67 -18.69
C ASP A 188 2.97 12.17 -18.70
N PHE A 189 3.08 11.52 -17.54
CA PHE A 189 3.01 10.07 -17.42
C PHE A 189 1.59 9.58 -17.08
N GLN A 190 1.29 8.36 -17.54
CA GLN A 190 0.18 7.54 -17.09
C GLN A 190 0.70 6.11 -16.85
N ILE A 191 0.27 5.49 -15.76
CA ILE A 191 0.71 4.15 -15.36
C ILE A 191 -0.51 3.24 -15.24
N GLN A 192 -0.42 2.04 -15.80
CA GLN A 192 -1.47 1.04 -15.73
C GLN A 192 -0.88 -0.34 -15.47
N ALA A 193 -1.33 -1.00 -14.40
CA ALA A 193 -0.95 -2.38 -14.11
C ALA A 193 -1.59 -3.37 -15.10
N LEU A 194 -0.86 -4.42 -15.47
CA LEU A 194 -1.31 -5.45 -16.41
C LEU A 194 -1.35 -6.82 -15.72
N GLY A 195 -2.56 -7.39 -15.60
CA GLY A 195 -2.80 -8.69 -14.99
C GLY A 195 -2.27 -9.87 -15.83
N THR A 196 -1.94 -10.98 -15.16
CA THR A 196 -1.59 -12.26 -15.81
C THR A 196 -2.76 -12.86 -16.59
N ASP A 197 -3.99 -12.50 -16.25
CA ASP A 197 -5.23 -12.84 -16.95
C ASP A 197 -5.52 -11.94 -18.16
N GLY A 198 -4.63 -10.99 -18.45
CA GLY A 198 -4.75 -10.03 -19.55
C GLY A 198 -5.77 -8.91 -19.31
N LYS A 199 -6.23 -8.71 -18.07
CA LYS A 199 -7.05 -7.55 -17.70
C LYS A 199 -6.16 -6.42 -17.14
N PRO A 200 -6.38 -5.16 -17.53
CA PRO A 200 -5.66 -4.04 -16.96
C PRO A 200 -6.25 -3.60 -15.62
N GLY A 201 -5.44 -3.02 -14.75
CA GLY A 201 -5.90 -2.20 -13.62
C GLY A 201 -6.44 -0.85 -14.07
N ARG A 202 -6.90 -0.03 -13.11
CA ARG A 202 -7.18 1.38 -13.43
C ARG A 202 -5.88 2.09 -13.81
N ALA A 203 -5.95 2.91 -14.84
CA ALA A 203 -4.84 3.80 -15.17
C ALA A 203 -4.79 4.93 -14.14
N ILE A 204 -3.60 5.21 -13.63
CA ILE A 204 -3.34 6.29 -12.69
C ILE A 204 -2.40 7.30 -13.34
N ASN A 205 -2.60 8.56 -13.03
CA ASN A 205 -1.65 9.62 -13.39
C ASN A 205 -0.73 9.81 -12.18
N PRO A 206 0.55 9.42 -12.26
CA PRO A 206 1.53 9.77 -11.24
C PRO A 206 1.76 11.30 -11.32
N TYR A 207 0.87 12.08 -10.72
CA TYR A 207 1.10 13.50 -10.60
C TYR A 207 2.41 13.72 -9.83
N PRO A 208 3.36 14.52 -10.34
CA PRO A 208 4.41 15.02 -9.50
C PRO A 208 3.72 15.81 -8.39
N TYR A 209 3.87 15.37 -7.15
CA TYR A 209 3.49 16.16 -5.99
C TYR A 209 2.01 16.61 -5.94
N GLY A 210 1.07 15.66 -5.95
CA GLY A 210 -0.32 15.91 -5.51
C GLY A 210 -1.18 16.76 -6.47
N GLY A 211 -2.45 16.35 -6.64
CA GLY A 211 -3.40 17.05 -7.50
C GLY A 211 -3.74 18.50 -7.07
N PRO A 212 -4.77 19.08 -7.70
CA PRO A 212 -4.83 20.48 -8.13
C PRO A 212 -4.47 21.49 -7.02
N SER A 213 -3.38 22.23 -7.21
CA SER A 213 -3.21 23.68 -6.97
C SER A 213 -4.02 24.36 -5.83
N TYR A 214 -4.25 23.70 -4.70
CA TYR A 214 -5.01 24.30 -3.59
C TYR A 214 -4.18 24.70 -2.38
N ARG A 215 -2.86 24.49 -2.35
CA ARG A 215 -2.01 24.89 -1.20
C ARG A 215 -0.57 25.30 -1.54
N GLY A 216 -0.34 26.10 -2.58
CA GLY A 216 0.99 26.70 -2.80
C GLY A 216 2.14 25.70 -3.02
N GLU A 217 1.82 24.44 -3.34
CA GLU A 217 2.77 23.41 -3.73
C GLU A 217 3.50 23.87 -5.01
N PRO A 218 4.83 23.69 -5.09
CA PRO A 218 5.64 24.12 -6.23
C PRO A 218 5.22 23.39 -7.51
N TYR A 219 5.16 24.11 -8.63
CA TYR A 219 4.97 23.51 -9.96
C TYR A 219 6.29 22.85 -10.36
N ILE A 220 6.46 21.57 -10.04
CA ILE A 220 7.63 20.80 -10.48
C ILE A 220 7.25 20.14 -11.81
N GLU A 221 7.85 20.63 -12.89
CA GLU A 221 7.71 19.99 -14.19
C GLU A 221 8.45 18.64 -14.18
N ASN A 222 7.84 17.60 -14.74
CA ASN A 222 8.48 16.30 -15.01
C ASN A 222 9.54 16.42 -16.13
N ALA A 223 10.48 17.35 -15.96
CA ALA A 223 11.57 17.60 -16.89
C ALA A 223 12.72 16.63 -16.58
N ASN A 224 13.18 15.90 -17.60
CA ASN A 224 14.34 15.02 -17.48
C ASN A 224 15.64 15.81 -17.65
N ILE A 225 16.00 16.59 -16.63
CA ILE A 225 17.21 17.41 -16.60
C ILE A 225 18.25 16.68 -15.75
N PRO A 226 19.45 16.38 -16.30
CA PRO A 226 20.51 15.75 -15.53
C PRO A 226 20.97 16.69 -14.41
N PHE A 227 21.50 16.13 -13.31
CA PHE A 227 22.07 16.94 -12.26
C PHE A 227 23.25 17.79 -12.76
N LEU A 228 23.14 19.11 -12.58
CA LEU A 228 24.19 20.08 -12.91
C LEU A 228 24.67 20.75 -11.62
N ASN A 229 25.91 20.46 -11.23
CA ASN A 229 26.49 21.06 -10.04
C ASN A 229 26.92 22.52 -10.30
N GLY A 230 26.09 23.48 -9.90
CA GLY A 230 26.35 24.92 -9.97
C GLY A 230 26.95 25.53 -8.71
N SER A 231 27.50 24.74 -7.77
CA SER A 231 27.92 25.24 -6.44
C SER A 231 28.92 26.39 -6.51
N THR A 232 29.85 26.34 -7.48
CA THR A 232 30.82 27.42 -7.73
C THR A 232 30.10 28.70 -8.16
N GLN A 233 29.20 28.59 -9.13
CA GLN A 233 28.44 29.71 -9.65
C GLN A 233 27.56 30.35 -8.58
N ILE A 234 26.86 29.55 -7.76
CA ILE A 234 26.02 30.06 -6.66
C ILE A 234 26.85 30.94 -5.71
N VAL A 235 28.02 30.47 -5.28
CA VAL A 235 28.87 31.24 -4.37
C VAL A 235 29.42 32.50 -5.03
N GLU A 236 29.85 32.42 -6.28
CA GLU A 236 30.32 33.60 -7.01
C GLU A 236 29.22 34.63 -7.25
N ASN A 237 27.99 34.19 -7.55
CA ASN A 237 26.82 35.03 -7.72
C ASN A 237 26.51 35.79 -6.43
N VAL A 238 26.54 35.11 -5.28
CA VAL A 238 26.43 35.73 -3.94
C VAL A 238 27.54 36.75 -3.71
N LYS A 239 28.81 36.42 -4.02
CA LYS A 239 29.95 37.33 -3.86
C LYS A 239 29.80 38.57 -4.75
N PHE A 240 29.31 38.39 -5.97
CA PHE A 240 29.00 39.50 -6.88
C PHE A 240 27.91 40.41 -6.30
N LEU A 241 26.78 39.85 -5.87
CA LEU A 241 25.65 40.60 -5.28
C LEU A 241 26.04 41.41 -4.04
N LEU A 242 26.93 40.86 -3.20
CA LEU A 242 27.48 41.58 -2.06
C LEU A 242 28.36 42.76 -2.48
N ARG A 243 29.04 42.70 -3.62
CA ARG A 243 30.00 43.72 -4.04
C ARG A 243 29.36 44.81 -4.89
N VAL A 244 28.49 44.45 -5.83
CA VAL A 244 27.81 45.38 -6.74
C VAL A 244 26.85 46.35 -6.03
N ALA A 245 26.44 46.02 -4.80
CA ALA A 245 25.57 46.88 -4.02
C ALA A 245 26.19 48.26 -3.71
N GLN A 246 25.32 49.26 -3.65
CA GLN A 246 25.67 50.64 -3.38
C GLN A 246 25.86 50.90 -1.87
N THR A 247 26.25 52.12 -1.50
CA THR A 247 26.41 52.53 -0.09
C THR A 247 25.09 52.52 0.70
N ASN A 248 23.98 52.80 0.04
CA ASN A 248 22.66 52.97 0.66
C ASN A 248 21.60 51.99 0.14
N ASN A 249 21.83 51.32 -0.99
CA ASN A 249 20.87 50.43 -1.63
C ASN A 249 21.53 49.11 -2.06
N PRO A 250 20.79 47.99 -2.00
CA PRO A 250 21.22 46.74 -2.62
C PRO A 250 21.21 46.86 -4.14
N PHE A 251 21.74 45.83 -4.82
CA PHE A 251 21.69 45.75 -6.28
C PHE A 251 20.25 45.78 -6.78
N PHE A 252 19.97 46.61 -7.78
CA PHE A 252 18.70 46.63 -8.49
C PHE A 252 18.92 47.06 -9.95
N ILE A 253 18.06 46.60 -10.86
CA ILE A 253 18.11 46.92 -12.30
C ILE A 253 16.70 47.32 -12.76
N TRP A 254 16.59 48.22 -13.72
CA TRP A 254 15.33 48.62 -14.35
C TRP A 254 15.27 48.07 -15.79
N ASN A 255 14.34 47.15 -16.08
CA ASN A 255 14.14 46.62 -17.44
C ASN A 255 13.18 47.52 -18.23
N ILE A 256 13.52 47.89 -19.47
CA ILE A 256 12.72 48.76 -20.34
C ILE A 256 11.88 47.94 -21.34
N SER A 257 12.21 46.66 -21.57
CA SER A 257 11.72 45.91 -22.72
C SER A 257 10.76 44.76 -22.40
N HIS A 258 10.80 44.18 -21.20
CA HIS A 258 9.87 43.14 -20.79
C HIS A 258 9.51 43.27 -19.30
N TRP A 259 8.26 42.91 -19.01
CA TRP A 259 7.54 42.73 -17.74
C TRP A 259 8.39 42.74 -16.45
N PRO A 260 7.89 43.33 -15.34
CA PRO A 260 8.69 43.63 -14.16
C PRO A 260 8.96 42.39 -13.30
N ASP A 261 9.91 41.56 -13.72
CA ASP A 261 10.62 40.67 -12.81
C ASP A 261 11.67 41.51 -12.09
N ASN A 262 11.27 42.08 -10.96
CA ASN A 262 12.18 42.77 -10.06
C ASN A 262 13.22 41.74 -9.58
N LEU A 263 14.40 41.72 -10.21
CA LEU A 263 15.58 41.10 -9.62
C LEU A 263 15.82 41.78 -8.27
N ASN A 264 15.48 41.04 -7.22
CA ASN A 264 15.75 41.35 -5.82
C ASN A 264 15.07 42.65 -5.33
N PRO A 265 13.83 42.60 -4.79
CA PRO A 265 13.20 43.76 -4.18
C PRO A 265 13.95 44.12 -2.89
N GLY A 266 15.03 44.90 -3.00
CA GLY A 266 15.50 45.74 -1.92
C GLY A 266 15.90 45.04 -0.62
N GLN A 267 16.40 43.79 -0.65
CA GLN A 267 16.78 43.09 0.58
C GLN A 267 18.06 43.67 1.16
N ARG A 268 17.89 44.53 2.18
CA ARG A 268 19.00 45.28 2.79
C ARG A 268 19.82 44.45 3.77
N ASP A 269 19.25 43.37 4.30
CA ASP A 269 19.85 42.57 5.39
C ASP A 269 20.61 41.34 4.90
N TYR A 270 20.34 40.87 3.68
CA TYR A 270 21.04 39.72 3.11
C TYR A 270 20.99 39.70 1.58
N VAL A 271 21.85 38.88 0.99
CA VAL A 271 21.76 38.45 -0.41
C VAL A 271 21.59 36.94 -0.48
N PHE A 272 21.09 36.43 -1.60
CA PHE A 272 20.96 35.01 -1.85
C PHE A 272 21.23 34.69 -3.33
N ALA A 273 21.64 33.46 -3.61
CA ALA A 273 21.64 32.87 -4.95
C ALA A 273 21.37 31.37 -4.84
N GLY A 274 20.76 30.80 -5.87
CA GLY A 274 20.32 29.40 -5.86
C GLY A 274 19.65 28.99 -7.16
N PHE A 275 18.89 27.90 -7.08
CA PHE A 275 18.10 27.31 -8.16
C PHE A 275 16.61 27.21 -7.80
N HIS A 276 16.24 27.54 -6.56
CA HIS A 276 14.85 27.79 -6.17
C HIS A 276 14.55 29.28 -6.14
N TYR A 277 13.46 29.68 -6.80
CA TYR A 277 13.04 31.08 -6.86
C TYR A 277 11.51 31.20 -6.90
N ARG A 278 11.00 32.42 -6.68
CA ARG A 278 9.57 32.75 -6.68
C ARG A 278 9.17 33.40 -8.00
N GLN A 279 8.20 32.83 -8.72
CA GLN A 279 7.68 33.45 -9.95
C GLN A 279 6.82 34.70 -9.64
N SER A 280 6.93 35.75 -10.46
CA SER A 280 6.18 37.01 -10.33
C SER A 280 4.72 36.85 -10.81
N PRO A 281 3.72 37.47 -10.15
CA PRO A 281 2.31 37.15 -10.37
C PRO A 281 1.69 37.99 -11.50
N LEU A 282 1.18 37.33 -12.53
CA LEU A 282 0.20 37.94 -13.44
C LEU A 282 -1.14 37.19 -13.50
N PHE A 283 -1.16 35.86 -13.30
CA PHE A 283 -2.41 35.09 -13.41
C PHE A 283 -2.55 33.91 -12.43
N ALA A 284 -1.61 33.73 -11.49
CA ALA A 284 -1.64 32.64 -10.51
C ALA A 284 -1.17 33.13 -9.13
N PRO A 285 -1.57 32.47 -8.02
CA PRO A 285 -0.90 32.68 -6.74
C PRO A 285 0.61 32.45 -6.90
N PRO A 286 1.46 33.21 -6.20
CA PRO A 286 2.91 33.08 -6.30
C PRO A 286 3.33 31.63 -6.00
N SER A 287 3.84 30.92 -7.01
CA SER A 287 4.42 29.58 -6.87
C SER A 287 5.94 29.69 -6.78
N MET A 288 6.52 28.87 -5.90
CA MET A 288 7.95 28.60 -5.89
C MET A 288 8.26 27.57 -6.99
N SER A 289 9.34 27.78 -7.74
CA SER A 289 9.74 26.92 -8.85
C SER A 289 11.23 26.58 -8.76
N ILE A 290 11.59 25.45 -9.37
CA ILE A 290 12.99 25.06 -9.60
C ILE A 290 13.40 25.56 -10.98
N ASN A 291 14.61 26.13 -11.09
CA ASN A 291 15.32 26.35 -12.34
C ASN A 291 16.74 25.80 -12.18
N GLU A 292 16.95 24.60 -12.71
CA GLU A 292 18.23 23.88 -12.66
C GLU A 292 19.38 24.65 -13.34
N PHE A 293 19.08 25.56 -14.28
CA PHE A 293 20.07 26.38 -15.00
C PHE A 293 20.38 27.72 -14.34
N GLN A 294 19.55 28.17 -13.38
CA GLN A 294 19.64 29.50 -12.77
C GLN A 294 21.05 29.88 -12.29
N PRO A 295 21.81 28.99 -11.61
CA PRO A 295 23.18 29.33 -11.20
C PRO A 295 24.06 29.80 -12.36
N PHE A 296 23.95 29.15 -13.52
CA PHE A 296 24.75 29.45 -14.71
C PHE A 296 24.23 30.68 -15.45
N GLU A 297 22.90 30.83 -15.53
CA GLU A 297 22.22 32.00 -16.12
C GLU A 297 22.60 33.29 -15.38
N GLU A 298 22.47 33.29 -14.05
CA GLU A 298 22.88 34.43 -13.21
C GLU A 298 24.38 34.73 -13.34
N ASN A 299 25.22 33.69 -13.40
CA ASN A 299 26.66 33.86 -13.52
C ASN A 299 27.05 34.54 -14.85
N ALA A 300 26.43 34.13 -15.95
CA ALA A 300 26.58 34.75 -17.26
C ALA A 300 25.97 36.15 -17.32
N PHE A 301 24.83 36.36 -16.68
CA PHE A 301 24.19 37.67 -16.61
C PHE A 301 25.05 38.69 -15.87
N TYR A 302 25.49 38.39 -14.65
CA TYR A 302 26.31 39.27 -13.83
C TYR A 302 27.68 39.56 -14.45
N ARG A 303 28.19 38.69 -15.32
CA ARG A 303 29.42 38.91 -16.07
C ARG A 303 29.37 40.20 -16.92
N ASN A 304 28.19 40.59 -17.43
CA ASN A 304 28.04 41.82 -18.22
C ASN A 304 28.30 43.11 -17.43
N PHE A 305 28.25 43.04 -16.09
CA PHE A 305 28.54 44.15 -15.18
C PHE A 305 30.02 44.21 -14.75
N CYS A 306 30.84 43.23 -15.17
CA CYS A 306 32.26 43.21 -14.85
C CYS A 306 33.07 43.95 -15.94
N PHE A 307 34.12 44.66 -15.55
CA PHE A 307 34.99 45.37 -16.50
C PHE A 307 35.72 44.37 -17.41
N ASP A 308 35.56 44.56 -18.72
CA ASP A 308 36.35 43.89 -19.74
C ASP A 308 36.76 44.92 -20.80
N ILE A 309 38.06 45.14 -20.95
CA ILE A 309 38.57 46.13 -21.91
C ILE A 309 38.20 45.81 -23.36
N ASN A 310 37.93 44.53 -23.67
CA ASN A 310 37.51 44.12 -25.01
C ASN A 310 36.04 44.42 -25.29
N LEU A 311 35.26 44.72 -24.24
CA LEU A 311 33.86 45.14 -24.33
C LEU A 311 33.71 46.66 -24.21
N ILE A 312 34.79 47.39 -24.46
CA ILE A 312 34.80 48.83 -24.62
C ILE A 312 35.05 49.11 -26.08
N ASP A 313 34.08 49.74 -26.75
CA ASP A 313 34.19 50.04 -28.17
C ASP A 313 35.20 51.17 -28.46
N ASN A 314 35.45 51.43 -29.74
CA ASN A 314 36.38 52.49 -30.17
C ASN A 314 35.95 53.91 -29.77
N LEU A 315 34.72 54.08 -29.31
CA LEU A 315 34.15 55.34 -28.84
C LEU A 315 34.18 55.45 -27.30
N GLY A 316 34.52 54.38 -26.59
CA GLY A 316 34.61 54.32 -25.13
C GLY A 316 33.33 53.85 -24.44
N PHE A 317 32.35 53.32 -25.18
CA PHE A 317 31.09 52.80 -24.66
C PHE A 317 31.20 51.31 -24.33
N LEU A 318 30.44 50.85 -23.33
CA LEU A 318 30.28 49.44 -23.03
C LEU A 318 29.46 48.76 -24.13
N SER A 319 30.04 47.73 -24.75
CA SER A 319 29.33 46.83 -25.67
C SER A 319 28.74 45.60 -24.97
N SER A 320 28.89 45.48 -23.64
CA SER A 320 28.33 44.38 -22.85
C SER A 320 26.80 44.38 -22.78
N GLY A 321 26.15 45.48 -23.19
CA GLY A 321 24.71 45.67 -23.13
C GLY A 321 24.20 46.30 -21.82
N VAL A 322 25.10 46.70 -20.92
CA VAL A 322 24.78 47.42 -19.67
C VAL A 322 24.99 48.92 -19.84
N GLY A 323 23.99 49.75 -19.48
CA GLY A 323 24.04 51.21 -19.62
C GLY A 323 23.19 51.99 -18.60
N SER A 324 23.21 53.32 -18.71
CA SER A 324 22.40 54.25 -17.89
C SER A 324 21.28 54.86 -18.73
N TYR A 325 20.02 54.71 -18.30
CA TYR A 325 18.84 55.22 -18.99
C TYR A 325 18.57 56.69 -18.64
N VAL A 326 18.52 57.57 -19.65
CA VAL A 326 18.14 58.98 -19.47
C VAL A 326 16.73 59.21 -20.03
N GLN A 327 15.83 59.77 -19.22
CA GLN A 327 14.40 59.95 -19.51
C GLN A 327 14.07 61.04 -20.56
N SER A 328 14.76 61.10 -21.70
CA SER A 328 14.34 61.95 -22.83
C SER A 328 14.77 61.40 -24.20
N ASP A 329 13.83 60.77 -24.93
CA ASP A 329 13.73 60.51 -26.39
C ASP A 329 15.00 60.39 -27.27
N ILE A 330 16.14 59.98 -26.72
CA ILE A 330 17.38 59.73 -27.45
C ILE A 330 17.87 58.33 -27.08
N ASP A 331 18.15 57.57 -28.14
CA ASP A 331 18.72 56.24 -28.21
C ASP A 331 19.57 55.82 -26.98
N PRO A 332 19.26 54.69 -26.31
CA PRO A 332 19.97 54.19 -25.11
C PRO A 332 21.48 53.90 -25.29
N LEU A 333 22.02 54.08 -26.50
CA LEU A 333 23.42 53.84 -26.85
C LEU A 333 24.39 55.02 -26.59
N THR A 334 23.96 56.16 -26.03
CA THR A 334 24.72 57.43 -26.22
C THR A 334 25.32 58.13 -24.99
N SER A 335 25.21 57.65 -23.75
CA SER A 335 25.54 58.50 -22.58
C SER A 335 26.74 58.09 -21.69
N PHE A 336 27.77 57.38 -22.20
CA PHE A 336 29.06 57.30 -21.47
C PHE A 336 29.98 58.51 -21.66
N LEU A 337 29.86 59.25 -22.77
CA LEU A 337 30.74 60.39 -23.10
C LEU A 337 30.06 61.35 -24.12
N ASP A 338 29.05 62.13 -23.73
CA ASP A 338 28.65 63.32 -24.50
C ASP A 338 29.17 64.60 -23.82
N PRO A 339 30.21 65.26 -24.36
CA PRO A 339 30.71 66.52 -23.82
C PRO A 339 29.79 67.72 -24.07
N SER A 340 28.70 67.56 -24.83
CA SER A 340 27.91 68.67 -25.38
C SER A 340 26.55 68.92 -24.74
N THR A 341 26.11 68.12 -23.77
CA THR A 341 24.85 68.32 -23.07
C THR A 341 25.02 68.36 -21.54
N GLU A 342 24.98 69.55 -20.94
CA GLU A 342 24.69 69.75 -19.51
C GLU A 342 23.23 69.32 -19.20
N ARG A 343 22.91 68.03 -19.30
CA ARG A 343 21.60 67.51 -18.93
C ARG A 343 21.69 66.61 -17.69
N ILE A 344 21.23 67.18 -16.58
CA ILE A 344 20.83 66.47 -15.36
C ILE A 344 19.63 65.59 -15.75
N GLY A 345 19.81 64.28 -15.78
CA GLY A 345 18.77 63.34 -16.19
C GLY A 345 18.90 62.03 -15.43
N TYR A 346 17.95 61.81 -14.52
CA TYR A 346 17.81 60.67 -13.59
C TYR A 346 18.14 59.32 -14.25
N GLY A 347 19.35 58.79 -14.01
CA GLY A 347 19.84 57.54 -14.58
C GLY A 347 19.41 56.28 -13.82
N PHE A 348 18.76 55.33 -14.50
CA PHE A 348 18.57 53.96 -14.00
C PHE A 348 19.46 52.98 -14.77
N SER A 349 20.01 51.96 -14.12
CA SER A 349 20.74 50.88 -14.81
C SER A 349 19.78 50.10 -15.73
N SER A 350 20.05 50.10 -17.04
CA SER A 350 19.28 49.40 -18.07
C SER A 350 20.12 48.35 -18.80
N VAL A 351 19.46 47.30 -19.30
CA VAL A 351 20.08 46.21 -20.05
C VAL A 351 19.43 46.06 -21.42
N LEU A 352 20.23 46.10 -22.48
CA LEU A 352 19.82 45.91 -23.88
C LEU A 352 20.92 45.14 -24.61
N SER A 353 20.57 44.05 -25.32
CA SER A 353 21.51 43.28 -26.13
C SER A 353 22.74 42.76 -25.37
N LEU A 354 22.53 42.04 -24.25
CA LEU A 354 23.59 41.45 -23.41
C LEU A 354 24.60 40.60 -24.19
N THR A 355 25.89 40.74 -23.88
CA THR A 355 26.99 39.97 -24.53
C THR A 355 27.15 38.57 -23.95
N TYR A 356 27.23 38.47 -22.62
CA TYR A 356 27.33 37.19 -21.93
C TYR A 356 25.93 36.72 -21.58
N ARG A 357 25.58 35.54 -22.06
CA ARG A 357 24.28 34.89 -21.88
C ARG A 357 24.49 33.39 -21.74
N PHE A 358 23.61 32.74 -20.99
CA PHE A 358 23.60 31.29 -20.94
C PHE A 358 22.59 30.81 -21.98
N ASN A 359 23.08 30.36 -23.13
CA ASN A 359 22.20 29.90 -24.20
C ASN A 359 21.62 28.51 -23.85
N THR A 360 20.48 28.51 -23.14
CA THR A 360 19.78 27.28 -22.72
C THR A 360 19.39 26.42 -23.92
N ALA A 361 18.88 27.02 -25.00
CA ALA A 361 18.49 26.31 -26.22
C ALA A 361 19.69 25.57 -26.87
N GLN A 362 20.86 26.21 -26.94
CA GLN A 362 22.09 25.61 -27.42
C GLN A 362 22.59 24.52 -26.46
N TYR A 363 22.53 24.76 -25.16
CA TYR A 363 22.98 23.80 -24.16
C TYR A 363 22.18 22.49 -24.25
N VAL A 364 20.85 22.62 -24.32
CA VAL A 364 19.88 21.53 -24.45
C VAL A 364 20.04 20.79 -25.78
N SER A 365 20.11 21.50 -26.91
CA SER A 365 20.20 20.90 -28.25
C SER A 365 21.47 20.08 -28.48
N HIS A 366 22.55 20.35 -27.74
CA HIS A 366 23.80 19.58 -27.82
C HIS A 366 23.82 18.38 -26.85
N THR A 367 22.75 18.11 -26.11
CA THR A 367 22.66 17.04 -25.09
C THR A 367 23.79 17.11 -24.05
N ASN A 368 24.30 18.32 -23.77
CA ASN A 368 25.38 18.51 -22.80
C ASN A 368 24.93 18.01 -21.42
N THR A 369 25.84 17.47 -20.61
CA THR A 369 25.55 17.01 -19.24
C THR A 369 26.56 17.55 -18.22
N SER A 370 27.49 18.40 -18.68
CA SER A 370 28.57 18.95 -17.86
C SER A 370 28.30 20.41 -17.49
N PRO A 371 28.52 20.83 -16.24
CA PRO A 371 28.43 22.23 -15.85
C PRO A 371 29.31 23.13 -16.73
N THR A 372 28.86 24.36 -16.99
CA THR A 372 29.66 25.35 -17.72
C THR A 372 30.75 25.95 -16.83
N ALA A 373 31.79 26.51 -17.46
CA ALA A 373 32.83 27.20 -16.74
C ALA A 373 32.28 28.46 -16.05
N SER A 374 32.76 28.74 -14.85
CA SER A 374 32.48 30.00 -14.16
C SER A 374 33.02 31.20 -14.94
N LEU A 375 32.27 32.30 -14.93
CA LEU A 375 32.60 33.59 -15.55
C LEU A 375 32.91 34.68 -14.50
N LEU A 376 32.68 34.41 -13.21
CA LEU A 376 32.77 35.39 -12.13
C LEU A 376 33.90 35.15 -11.12
N SER A 377 34.91 34.36 -11.47
CA SER A 377 36.14 34.20 -10.65
C SER A 377 36.68 35.54 -10.14
N ASP A 378 37.38 35.55 -9.00
CA ASP A 378 37.81 36.78 -8.31
C ASP A 378 38.55 37.79 -9.22
N SER A 379 39.36 37.30 -10.16
CA SER A 379 40.06 38.14 -11.14
C SER A 379 39.12 38.69 -12.22
N ALA A 380 38.17 37.86 -12.64
CA ALA A 380 37.25 38.16 -13.73
C ALA A 380 36.15 39.14 -13.28
N SER A 381 35.81 39.13 -11.99
CA SER A 381 34.87 40.04 -11.34
C SER A 381 35.52 41.14 -10.50
N GLN A 382 36.84 41.37 -10.63
CA GLN A 382 37.56 42.35 -9.79
C GLN A 382 36.95 43.76 -9.84
N TRP A 383 36.52 44.22 -11.00
CA TRP A 383 35.99 45.57 -11.23
C TRP A 383 34.53 45.48 -11.66
N ILE A 384 33.63 46.07 -10.89
CA ILE A 384 32.18 45.93 -11.06
C ILE A 384 31.55 47.29 -11.38
N TYR A 385 30.64 47.31 -12.33
CA TYR A 385 29.91 48.48 -12.79
C TYR A 385 29.15 49.17 -11.65
N SER A 386 29.21 50.50 -11.61
CA SER A 386 28.44 51.38 -10.73
C SER A 386 27.96 52.60 -11.52
N ASP A 387 26.69 52.96 -11.36
CA ASP A 387 26.12 54.19 -11.94
C ASP A 387 26.38 55.43 -11.06
N ASP A 388 26.19 56.61 -11.67
CA ASP A 388 26.56 57.92 -11.13
C ASP A 388 25.41 58.60 -10.34
N ASP A 389 24.15 58.17 -10.53
CA ASP A 389 22.98 59.03 -10.26
C ASP A 389 22.01 58.59 -9.14
N ALA A 390 22.29 57.49 -8.43
CA ALA A 390 21.53 57.11 -7.22
C ALA A 390 21.99 57.85 -5.95
N ILE A 391 22.01 59.19 -6.05
CA ILE A 391 22.18 60.22 -5.00
C ILE A 391 23.00 59.80 -3.78
N GLY A 392 24.30 60.03 -3.89
CA GLY A 392 25.21 60.17 -2.76
C GLY A 392 26.64 59.74 -3.04
N TRP A 393 27.28 60.25 -4.11
CA TRP A 393 28.75 60.31 -4.27
C TRP A 393 29.47 59.20 -3.52
N ASN A 394 29.38 57.95 -4.01
CA ASN A 394 29.84 56.74 -3.31
C ASN A 394 31.30 56.89 -2.89
N GLY A 395 31.50 57.38 -1.68
CA GLY A 395 32.83 57.64 -1.18
C GLY A 395 33.63 58.68 -1.91
N PHE A 396 33.01 59.64 -2.60
CA PHE A 396 33.74 60.76 -3.19
C PHE A 396 33.41 62.04 -2.44
N ALA A 397 34.43 62.77 -1.98
CA ALA A 397 34.26 64.14 -1.49
C ALA A 397 34.55 65.12 -2.62
N GLY A 398 33.57 65.93 -2.99
CA GLY A 398 33.77 67.07 -3.89
C GLY A 398 34.19 68.32 -3.11
N THR A 399 35.25 68.99 -3.56
CA THR A 399 35.53 70.38 -3.14
C THR A 399 35.20 71.29 -4.33
N ILE A 400 34.22 72.18 -4.17
CA ILE A 400 33.85 73.13 -5.24
C ILE A 400 34.86 74.29 -5.23
N SER A 401 35.61 74.46 -6.30
CA SER A 401 36.51 75.60 -6.52
C SER A 401 36.41 76.07 -7.98
N GLY A 402 35.46 76.96 -8.26
CA GLY A 402 35.23 77.50 -9.61
C GLY A 402 34.42 76.56 -10.52
N THR A 403 34.54 76.74 -11.85
CA THR A 403 33.75 76.02 -12.87
C THR A 403 34.11 74.54 -13.05
N ASN A 404 35.08 73.99 -12.30
CA ASN A 404 35.45 72.57 -12.32
C ASN A 404 35.31 71.97 -10.91
N THR A 405 34.56 70.86 -10.79
CA THR A 405 34.47 70.05 -9.58
C THR A 405 35.61 69.02 -9.55
N ALA A 406 36.51 69.15 -8.57
CA ALA A 406 37.57 68.17 -8.32
C ALA A 406 37.04 67.06 -7.38
N LEU A 407 37.14 65.80 -7.80
CA LEU A 407 36.60 64.66 -7.05
C LEU A 407 37.71 63.89 -6.37
N ILE A 408 37.53 63.50 -5.10
CA ILE A 408 38.50 62.69 -4.36
C ILE A 408 37.81 61.44 -3.85
N LEU A 409 38.31 60.26 -4.27
CA LEU A 409 37.89 58.99 -3.68
C LEU A 409 38.34 58.99 -2.21
N GLN A 410 37.38 59.03 -1.29
CA GLN A 410 37.59 58.97 0.15
C GLN A 410 38.10 57.59 0.57
N SER A 411 39.03 57.60 1.52
CA SER A 411 39.45 56.39 2.20
C SER A 411 38.33 55.82 3.09
N ASN A 412 38.22 54.50 3.16
CA ASN A 412 37.36 53.74 4.08
C ASN A 412 35.85 53.80 3.80
N VAL A 413 35.47 54.04 2.56
CA VAL A 413 34.07 53.98 2.14
C VAL A 413 33.67 52.52 2.00
N ARG A 414 32.48 52.19 2.51
CA ARG A 414 31.94 50.83 2.50
C ARG A 414 30.55 50.82 1.87
N ASN A 415 30.23 49.73 1.17
CA ASN A 415 28.87 49.53 0.67
C ASN A 415 27.89 49.13 1.80
N ILE A 416 26.62 48.89 1.47
CA ILE A 416 25.56 48.56 2.44
C ILE A 416 25.83 47.28 3.25
N TYR A 417 26.67 46.38 2.74
CA TYR A 417 27.09 45.14 3.42
C TYR A 417 28.42 45.29 4.17
N GLY A 418 29.01 46.48 4.14
CA GLY A 418 30.22 46.80 4.88
C GLY A 418 31.52 46.49 4.13
N LEU A 419 31.49 46.16 2.84
CA LEU A 419 32.70 45.89 2.06
C LEU A 419 33.34 47.19 1.57
N LYS A 420 34.66 47.31 1.69
CA LYS A 420 35.39 48.54 1.38
C LYS A 420 35.59 48.73 -0.13
N ILE A 421 35.38 49.95 -0.61
CA ILE A 421 35.80 50.36 -1.95
C ILE A 421 37.31 50.61 -1.92
N LEU A 422 38.06 49.82 -2.68
CA LEU A 422 39.53 49.83 -2.71
C LEU A 422 40.06 50.84 -3.73
N SER A 423 39.44 50.89 -4.91
CA SER A 423 39.80 51.79 -6.00
C SER A 423 38.68 51.82 -7.05
N VAL A 424 38.76 52.68 -8.05
CA VAL A 424 37.82 52.69 -9.19
C VAL A 424 38.55 52.82 -10.52
N LYS A 425 38.04 52.21 -11.57
CA LYS A 425 38.39 52.52 -12.96
C LYS A 425 37.49 53.64 -13.45
N TRP A 426 38.06 54.82 -13.57
CA TRP A 426 37.34 56.03 -13.95
C TRP A 426 37.52 56.31 -15.44
N PRO A 427 36.46 56.63 -16.20
CA PRO A 427 36.60 56.99 -17.61
C PRO A 427 37.36 58.32 -17.76
N SER A 428 38.27 58.40 -18.73
CA SER A 428 39.01 59.62 -19.06
C SER A 428 38.64 60.16 -20.44
N ARG A 429 38.87 61.46 -20.69
CA ARG A 429 38.67 62.08 -22.02
C ARG A 429 39.55 61.46 -23.11
N GLN A 430 40.62 60.76 -22.72
CA GLN A 430 41.50 60.01 -23.63
C GLN A 430 40.97 58.59 -23.95
N ARG A 431 39.74 58.25 -23.54
CA ARG A 431 39.13 56.92 -23.73
C ARG A 431 39.95 55.79 -23.10
N THR A 432 40.61 56.09 -21.98
CA THR A 432 41.28 55.10 -21.14
C THR A 432 40.58 55.02 -19.79
N PHE A 433 40.71 53.89 -19.09
CA PHE A 433 40.14 53.64 -17.76
C PHE A 433 41.25 53.55 -16.70
N PRO A 434 41.91 54.68 -16.35
CA PRO A 434 42.89 54.72 -15.28
C PRO A 434 42.28 54.23 -13.96
N THR A 435 43.09 53.50 -13.21
CA THR A 435 42.74 53.10 -11.85
C THR A 435 43.03 54.27 -10.91
N ILE A 436 41.98 54.75 -10.24
CA ILE A 436 42.01 55.83 -9.24
C ILE A 436 41.96 55.21 -7.86
N THR A 437 42.98 55.48 -7.05
CA THR A 437 43.05 55.03 -5.66
C THR A 437 42.54 56.11 -4.69
N PRO A 438 42.13 55.74 -3.46
CA PRO A 438 41.71 56.70 -2.46
C PRO A 438 42.76 57.80 -2.21
N GLY A 439 42.31 59.05 -2.16
CA GLY A 439 43.15 60.24 -2.01
C GLY A 439 43.67 60.86 -3.31
N THR A 440 43.49 60.21 -4.46
CA THR A 440 43.80 60.78 -5.78
C THR A 440 42.70 61.78 -6.19
N VAL A 441 43.10 62.98 -6.64
CA VAL A 441 42.20 63.99 -7.18
C VAL A 441 41.91 63.71 -8.65
N ILE A 442 40.64 63.69 -9.02
CA ILE A 442 40.15 63.59 -10.41
C ILE A 442 39.86 65.01 -10.89
N GLU A 443 40.64 65.49 -11.86
CA GLU A 443 40.50 66.84 -12.43
C GLU A 443 39.56 66.91 -13.64
N ASP A 444 39.38 65.79 -14.37
CA ASP A 444 38.43 65.64 -15.47
C ASP A 444 37.15 64.96 -14.96
N ASN A 445 36.24 65.74 -14.38
CA ASN A 445 34.93 65.25 -13.97
C ASN A 445 34.05 65.03 -15.22
N LEU A 446 34.13 63.82 -15.78
CA LEU A 446 33.14 63.31 -16.73
C LEU A 446 32.00 62.69 -15.90
N ASN A 447 30.78 63.21 -16.05
CA ASN A 447 29.59 62.53 -15.55
C ASN A 447 29.46 61.20 -16.32
N GLY A 448 29.44 60.06 -15.63
CA GLY A 448 29.41 58.75 -16.27
C GLY A 448 29.68 57.59 -15.33
N SER A 449 29.17 56.41 -15.70
CA SER A 449 29.36 55.18 -14.93
C SER A 449 30.84 54.77 -14.85
N TYR A 450 31.24 54.17 -13.74
CA TYR A 450 32.61 53.72 -13.47
C TYR A 450 32.60 52.27 -12.99
N PHE A 451 33.79 51.67 -12.87
CA PHE A 451 33.90 50.33 -12.30
C PHE A 451 34.64 50.38 -10.98
N ALA A 452 33.99 49.94 -9.90
CA ALA A 452 34.59 49.90 -8.58
C ALA A 452 35.29 48.57 -8.34
N GLU A 453 36.49 48.64 -7.77
CA GLU A 453 37.12 47.52 -7.09
C GLU A 453 36.65 47.53 -5.63
N ILE A 454 35.66 46.71 -5.32
CA ILE A 454 35.22 46.46 -3.93
C ILE A 454 36.00 45.26 -3.38
N GLU A 455 36.37 45.29 -2.09
CA GLU A 455 36.95 44.14 -1.38
C GLU A 455 36.20 42.84 -1.67
N GLN A 456 36.95 41.76 -1.88
CA GLN A 456 36.36 40.43 -1.96
C GLN A 456 35.77 40.05 -0.59
N PRO A 457 34.50 39.62 -0.52
CA PRO A 457 33.90 39.19 0.73
C PRO A 457 34.55 37.89 1.21
N THR A 458 34.95 37.86 2.48
CA THR A 458 35.40 36.66 3.16
C THR A 458 34.20 36.00 3.84
N LEU A 459 33.64 34.98 3.20
CA LEU A 459 32.45 34.29 3.68
C LEU A 459 32.83 33.16 4.64
N GLN A 460 32.12 33.08 5.76
CA GLN A 460 32.21 31.98 6.71
C GLN A 460 30.83 31.40 6.97
N THR A 461 30.66 30.10 6.78
CA THR A 461 29.40 29.41 7.10
C THR A 461 29.22 29.36 8.61
N VAL A 462 28.13 29.96 9.08
CA VAL A 462 27.77 30.08 10.50
C VAL A 462 26.52 29.28 10.87
N GLY A 463 25.87 28.66 9.89
CA GLY A 463 24.75 27.76 10.08
C GLY A 463 24.12 27.35 8.76
N TYR A 464 23.13 26.47 8.84
CA TYR A 464 22.30 26.05 7.71
C TYR A 464 20.84 26.32 8.02
N PHE A 465 20.09 26.73 7.02
CA PHE A 465 18.64 26.90 7.07
C PHE A 465 18.00 25.91 6.12
N PHE A 466 17.06 25.10 6.62
CA PHE A 466 16.25 24.20 5.81
C PHE A 466 14.81 24.70 5.81
N GLY A 467 14.15 24.68 4.66
CA GLY A 467 12.77 25.16 4.54
C GLY A 467 11.98 24.39 3.51
N ARG A 468 10.72 24.09 3.83
CA ARG A 468 9.78 23.42 2.93
C ARG A 468 9.31 24.39 1.87
N LEU A 469 9.51 24.03 0.61
CA LEU A 469 9.17 24.89 -0.51
C LEU A 469 7.65 25.16 -0.54
N GLY A 470 7.24 26.43 -0.65
CA GLY A 470 5.83 26.81 -0.65
C GLY A 470 5.14 26.89 0.71
N ILE A 471 5.79 26.42 1.80
CA ILE A 471 5.23 26.42 3.16
C ILE A 471 6.02 27.35 4.09
N ASP A 472 7.34 27.20 4.12
CA ASP A 472 8.20 27.99 5.01
C ASP A 472 8.84 29.14 4.22
N PRO A 473 9.04 30.33 4.84
CA PRO A 473 9.76 31.41 4.18
C PRO A 473 11.19 30.97 3.92
N VAL A 474 11.63 31.04 2.66
CA VAL A 474 13.00 30.74 2.22
C VAL A 474 13.70 32.01 1.75
N PRO A 475 15.05 32.06 1.72
CA PRO A 475 15.78 33.20 1.17
C PRO A 475 15.27 33.60 -0.23
N GLY A 476 14.75 34.83 -0.32
CA GLY A 476 14.17 35.40 -1.54
C GLY A 476 12.66 35.59 -1.46
N ASP A 477 12.00 34.96 -0.49
CA ASP A 477 10.60 35.23 -0.16
C ASP A 477 10.45 36.61 0.54
N PRO A 478 9.45 37.43 0.20
CA PRO A 478 9.16 38.69 0.89
C PRO A 478 8.96 38.58 2.41
N THR A 479 8.57 37.41 2.89
CA THR A 479 8.32 37.13 4.31
C THR A 479 9.54 36.55 5.04
N PHE A 480 10.64 36.27 4.33
CA PHE A 480 11.88 35.80 4.94
C PHE A 480 12.66 36.92 5.63
N ASN A 481 13.25 36.59 6.78
CA ASN A 481 14.11 37.44 7.57
C ASN A 481 15.34 36.65 8.04
N VAL A 482 16.47 37.34 8.21
CA VAL A 482 17.73 36.73 8.69
C VAL A 482 17.65 36.09 10.08
N THR A 483 16.59 36.35 10.83
CA THR A 483 16.29 35.76 12.15
C THR A 483 15.46 34.48 12.07
N ASN A 484 14.94 34.10 10.89
CA ASN A 484 14.28 32.82 10.70
C ASN A 484 15.22 31.67 11.05
N SER A 485 14.66 30.62 11.63
CA SER A 485 15.34 29.38 11.99
C SER A 485 14.67 28.22 11.28
N THR A 486 15.42 27.15 11.03
CA THR A 486 14.90 25.93 10.42
C THR A 486 13.64 25.47 11.17
N PRO A 487 12.49 25.34 10.48
CA PRO A 487 11.27 24.83 11.06
C PRO A 487 11.48 23.45 11.66
N SER A 488 10.93 23.23 12.86
CA SER A 488 11.01 21.95 13.56
C SER A 488 9.74 21.73 14.37
N PRO A 489 9.14 20.53 14.31
CA PRO A 489 9.56 19.37 13.52
C PRO A 489 9.14 19.44 12.04
N ILE A 490 9.96 18.86 11.14
CA ILE A 490 9.55 18.52 9.77
C ILE A 490 9.04 17.08 9.80
N ILE A 491 7.79 16.88 9.37
CA ILE A 491 7.09 15.60 9.43
C ILE A 491 6.49 15.30 8.06
N ILE A 492 6.70 14.08 7.56
CA ILE A 492 6.14 13.60 6.28
C ILE A 492 5.70 12.14 6.41
N PRO A 493 4.71 11.66 5.66
CA PRO A 493 4.40 10.23 5.60
C PRO A 493 5.27 9.46 4.61
N VAL A 494 5.40 8.16 4.84
CA VAL A 494 5.92 7.21 3.84
C VAL A 494 5.12 7.31 2.54
N GLY A 495 5.79 7.23 1.40
CA GLY A 495 5.15 7.17 0.09
C GLY A 495 4.61 8.49 -0.46
N LYS A 496 4.77 9.62 0.24
CA LYS A 496 4.44 10.94 -0.30
C LYS A 496 5.72 11.73 -0.63
N PRO A 497 5.89 12.18 -1.89
CA PRO A 497 7.03 12.99 -2.26
C PRO A 497 6.99 14.34 -1.54
N PHE A 498 8.16 14.86 -1.18
CA PHE A 498 8.32 16.08 -0.41
C PHE A 498 9.53 16.88 -0.94
N SER A 499 9.55 18.21 -0.80
CA SER A 499 10.67 19.05 -1.27
C SER A 499 11.20 19.93 -0.15
N LEU A 500 12.51 19.86 0.07
CA LEU A 500 13.23 20.61 1.09
C LEU A 500 14.36 21.41 0.46
N THR A 501 14.41 22.71 0.71
CA THR A 501 15.56 23.54 0.34
C THR A 501 16.60 23.57 1.47
N ALA A 502 17.87 23.78 1.13
CA ALA A 502 18.94 23.92 2.09
C ALA A 502 19.81 25.15 1.74
N TRP A 503 20.05 26.01 2.71
CA TRP A 503 20.78 27.26 2.52
C TRP A 503 21.91 27.39 3.53
N ALA A 504 23.15 27.51 3.05
CA ALA A 504 24.29 27.85 3.90
C ALA A 504 24.20 29.33 4.27
N LYS A 505 23.99 29.62 5.56
CA LYS A 505 24.01 30.98 6.12
C LYS A 505 25.45 31.40 6.34
N LYS A 506 25.90 32.38 5.57
CA LYS A 506 27.28 32.87 5.57
C LYS A 506 27.38 34.25 6.20
N ALA A 507 28.24 34.37 7.21
CA ALA A 507 28.66 35.64 7.77
C ALA A 507 29.74 36.28 6.88
N ILE A 508 29.74 37.61 6.82
CA ILE A 508 30.70 38.39 6.03
C ILE A 508 31.80 38.88 6.98
N SER A 509 32.92 38.17 7.03
CA SER A 509 33.97 38.40 8.04
C SER A 509 34.63 39.78 7.94
N ASN A 510 34.72 40.34 6.73
CA ASN A 510 35.23 41.69 6.45
C ASN A 510 34.11 42.73 6.19
N GLY A 511 32.85 42.39 6.47
CA GLY A 511 31.68 43.25 6.30
C GLY A 511 30.97 43.59 7.61
N TYR A 512 29.69 43.96 7.52
CA TYR A 512 28.84 44.19 8.70
C TYR A 512 28.32 42.88 9.27
N THR A 513 28.39 42.72 10.59
CA THR A 513 28.10 41.46 11.30
C THR A 513 26.62 41.07 11.34
N ASN A 514 25.71 42.01 11.06
CA ASN A 514 24.26 41.77 11.01
C ASN A 514 23.75 41.54 9.58
N LYS A 515 24.65 41.42 8.61
CA LYS A 515 24.35 41.16 7.20
C LYS A 515 24.84 39.77 6.84
N PHE A 516 24.08 39.06 6.01
CA PHE A 516 24.36 37.67 5.68
C PHE A 516 24.29 37.41 4.18
N ALA A 517 24.89 36.31 3.77
CA ALA A 517 24.70 35.72 2.46
C ALA A 517 24.07 34.33 2.64
N TYR A 518 23.11 33.98 1.79
CA TYR A 518 22.51 32.65 1.75
C TYR A 518 22.85 32.00 0.41
N ALA A 519 23.75 31.02 0.43
CA ALA A 519 24.06 30.21 -0.73
C ALA A 519 23.24 28.93 -0.65
N GLU A 520 22.39 28.67 -1.64
CA GLU A 520 21.67 27.40 -1.71
C GLU A 520 22.65 26.22 -1.82
N GLN A 521 22.29 25.08 -1.24
CA GLN A 521 23.11 23.88 -1.17
C GLN A 521 22.37 22.72 -1.85
N TYR A 522 23.10 21.95 -2.65
CA TYR A 522 22.63 20.67 -3.15
C TYR A 522 22.66 19.61 -2.06
N PHE A 523 21.78 18.62 -2.15
CA PHE A 523 21.78 17.44 -1.31
C PHE A 523 22.71 16.35 -1.85
N ASP A 524 23.33 15.60 -0.94
CA ASP A 524 24.12 14.41 -1.28
C ASP A 524 23.26 13.15 -1.07
N LYS A 525 22.91 12.88 0.20
CA LYS A 525 22.26 11.63 0.61
C LYS A 525 21.31 11.80 1.79
N ALA A 526 20.40 10.85 1.90
CA ALA A 526 19.49 10.67 3.02
C ALA A 526 19.94 9.47 3.87
N TYR A 527 20.17 9.68 5.16
CA TYR A 527 20.65 8.64 6.08
C TYR A 527 19.67 8.38 7.21
N LYS A 528 19.61 7.13 7.68
CA LYS A 528 18.88 6.79 8.92
C LYS A 528 19.55 7.42 10.13
N ILE A 529 18.75 7.88 11.09
CA ILE A 529 19.19 8.28 12.43
C ILE A 529 18.81 7.16 13.41
N ASP A 530 19.78 6.70 14.21
CA ASP A 530 19.54 5.64 15.19
C ASP A 530 18.73 6.13 16.42
N ALA A 531 18.36 5.20 17.30
CA ALA A 531 17.60 5.51 18.53
C ALA A 531 18.36 6.45 19.50
N ASN A 532 19.69 6.55 19.38
CA ASN A 532 20.52 7.45 20.18
C ASN A 532 20.66 8.85 19.56
N GLY A 533 20.11 9.06 18.35
CA GLY A 533 20.20 10.32 17.62
C GLY A 533 21.43 10.46 16.73
N ASN A 534 22.19 9.39 16.49
CA ASN A 534 23.36 9.44 15.61
C ASN A 534 22.96 9.23 14.15
N VAL A 535 23.50 10.05 13.24
CA VAL A 535 23.41 9.82 11.80
C VAL A 535 24.24 8.58 11.44
N THR A 536 23.61 7.59 10.83
CA THR A 536 24.25 6.32 10.44
C THR A 536 24.78 6.38 9.01
N THR A 537 25.43 5.29 8.56
CA THR A 537 25.84 5.12 7.15
C THR A 537 24.76 4.45 6.28
N ASN A 538 23.63 4.08 6.86
CA ASN A 538 22.56 3.40 6.12
C ASN A 538 21.70 4.44 5.40
N GLU A 539 21.68 4.37 4.07
CA GLU A 539 20.84 5.22 3.21
C GLU A 539 19.36 4.83 3.29
N THR A 540 18.47 5.77 3.04
CA THR A 540 17.01 5.57 3.08
C THR A 540 16.28 6.58 2.18
N GLY A 541 15.11 6.20 1.65
CA GLY A 541 14.37 7.01 0.70
C GLY A 541 15.11 7.27 -0.62
N ILE A 542 14.50 8.09 -1.47
CA ILE A 542 15.07 8.54 -2.74
C ILE A 542 15.20 10.05 -2.66
N LEU A 543 16.42 10.57 -2.78
CA LEU A 543 16.73 11.99 -2.65
C LEU A 543 17.37 12.52 -3.93
N SER A 544 16.79 13.56 -4.51
CA SER A 544 17.41 14.33 -5.59
C SER A 544 18.40 15.36 -5.01
N PRO A 545 19.46 15.73 -5.76
CA PRO A 545 20.36 16.80 -5.33
C PRO A 545 19.66 18.16 -5.17
N TYR A 546 18.50 18.34 -5.80
CA TYR A 546 17.69 19.55 -5.70
C TYR A 546 16.74 19.54 -4.49
N GLY A 547 16.74 18.48 -3.68
CA GLY A 547 16.00 18.44 -2.40
C GLY A 547 14.62 17.79 -2.48
N GLU A 548 14.30 17.13 -3.58
CA GLU A 548 13.12 16.27 -3.69
C GLU A 548 13.39 14.95 -2.99
N PHE A 549 12.58 14.62 -1.99
CA PHE A 549 12.72 13.45 -1.17
C PHE A 549 11.45 12.59 -1.21
N PHE A 550 11.62 11.31 -1.53
CA PHE A 550 10.58 10.30 -1.44
C PHE A 550 10.92 9.32 -0.31
N PRO A 551 10.23 9.37 0.84
CA PRO A 551 10.46 8.45 1.94
C PRO A 551 9.91 7.05 1.65
N THR A 552 10.74 6.03 1.77
CA THR A 552 10.36 4.63 1.49
C THR A 552 10.07 3.81 2.75
N GLU A 553 10.33 4.34 3.94
CA GLU A 553 10.12 3.68 5.23
C GLU A 553 10.02 4.74 6.36
N PRO A 554 9.36 4.45 7.49
CA PRO A 554 9.21 5.39 8.59
C PRO A 554 10.49 5.53 9.44
N GLY A 555 10.58 6.61 10.22
CA GLY A 555 11.70 6.87 11.13
C GLY A 555 12.32 8.26 10.97
N LYS A 556 13.42 8.49 11.71
CA LYS A 556 14.18 9.76 11.62
C LYS A 556 15.20 9.68 10.49
N VAL A 557 15.16 10.67 9.60
CA VAL A 557 16.03 10.76 8.42
C VAL A 557 16.86 12.05 8.49
N ALA A 558 18.15 11.91 8.24
CA ALA A 558 19.08 13.02 8.05
C ALA A 558 19.28 13.26 6.54
N LEU A 559 18.73 14.36 6.02
CA LEU A 559 19.02 14.85 4.69
C LEU A 559 20.28 15.70 4.75
N VAL A 560 21.37 15.21 4.16
CA VAL A 560 22.70 15.82 4.25
C VAL A 560 23.03 16.54 2.96
N THR A 561 23.51 17.79 3.08
CA THR A 561 23.96 18.56 1.92
C THR A 561 25.31 18.05 1.40
N MET A 562 25.60 18.33 0.14
CA MET A 562 26.97 18.29 -0.36
C MET A 562 27.88 19.21 0.47
N PRO A 563 29.21 18.97 0.49
CA PRO A 563 30.14 19.84 1.19
C PRO A 563 30.10 21.28 0.68
N ASP A 564 30.12 22.23 1.61
CA ASP A 564 30.17 23.65 1.28
C ASP A 564 31.47 23.99 0.51
N ILE A 565 31.36 24.65 -0.62
CA ILE A 565 32.50 24.95 -1.49
C ILE A 565 33.51 25.94 -0.86
N ASP A 566 33.07 26.86 0.01
CA ASP A 566 34.01 27.75 0.73
C ASP A 566 34.61 27.06 1.98
N ASN A 567 34.03 25.94 2.44
CA ASN A 567 34.53 25.14 3.55
C ASN A 567 34.19 23.65 3.36
N THR A 568 35.03 22.95 2.59
CA THR A 568 34.78 21.59 2.09
C THR A 568 34.67 20.49 3.15
N ASN A 569 34.82 20.83 4.44
CA ASN A 569 34.64 19.91 5.56
C ASN A 569 33.29 20.10 6.29
N GLN A 570 32.43 21.02 5.84
CA GLN A 570 31.13 21.28 6.45
C GLN A 570 29.98 20.88 5.52
N CYS A 571 29.02 20.15 6.08
CA CYS A 571 27.74 19.83 5.45
C CYS A 571 26.61 20.30 6.37
N GLY A 572 25.49 20.68 5.78
CA GLY A 572 24.23 20.86 6.50
C GLY A 572 23.54 19.53 6.73
N THR A 573 22.76 19.42 7.80
CA THR A 573 21.89 18.26 8.05
C THR A 573 20.49 18.74 8.42
N GLY A 574 19.51 18.44 7.56
CA GLY A 574 18.09 18.63 7.81
C GLY A 574 17.49 17.36 8.37
N VAL A 575 16.79 17.44 9.51
CA VAL A 575 16.15 16.26 10.13
C VAL A 575 14.67 16.21 9.74
N VAL A 576 14.26 15.09 9.16
CA VAL A 576 12.89 14.79 8.76
C VAL A 576 12.39 13.60 9.57
N ASN A 577 11.15 13.67 10.07
CA ASN A 577 10.49 12.59 10.78
C ASN A 577 9.45 11.96 9.85
N VAL A 578 9.68 10.71 9.47
CA VAL A 578 8.79 9.96 8.60
C VAL A 578 7.84 9.11 9.44
N ILE A 579 6.54 9.21 9.19
CA ILE A 579 5.49 8.45 9.89
C ILE A 579 4.75 7.50 8.95
N LYS A 580 4.19 6.43 9.52
CA LYS A 580 3.33 5.47 8.79
C LYS A 580 2.29 4.85 9.74
N LEU A 581 1.05 4.69 9.27
CA LEU A 581 0.11 3.72 9.86
C LEU A 581 0.29 2.37 9.14
N GLN A 582 0.53 1.31 9.90
CA GLN A 582 0.88 -0.01 9.39
C GLN A 582 -0.07 -1.08 9.94
N LEU A 583 -0.44 -2.01 9.07
CA LEU A 583 -1.23 -3.22 9.35
C LEU A 583 -0.46 -4.46 8.87
N ASP A 584 -0.94 -5.65 9.20
CA ASP A 584 -0.43 -6.92 8.67
C ASP A 584 -1.41 -7.40 7.59
N VAL A 585 -1.26 -6.89 6.36
CA VAL A 585 -2.28 -7.05 5.31
C VAL A 585 -2.25 -8.45 4.73
N ASN A 586 -1.05 -9.01 4.58
CA ASN A 586 -0.86 -10.37 4.13
C ASN A 586 -0.88 -11.39 5.28
N HIS A 587 -1.13 -10.96 6.53
CA HIS A 587 -1.33 -11.81 7.70
C HIS A 587 -0.23 -12.86 7.89
N ASP A 588 1.02 -12.53 7.55
CA ASP A 588 2.17 -13.42 7.67
C ASP A 588 2.91 -13.28 9.02
N GLY A 589 2.43 -12.37 9.88
CA GLY A 589 2.99 -12.08 11.19
C GLY A 589 4.09 -11.00 11.17
N VAL A 590 4.58 -10.60 9.99
CA VAL A 590 5.58 -9.55 9.79
C VAL A 590 4.89 -8.25 9.39
N MET A 591 5.26 -7.13 10.03
CA MET A 591 4.76 -5.81 9.64
C MET A 591 5.76 -5.16 8.68
N ASP A 592 5.55 -5.28 7.37
CA ASP A 592 6.44 -4.64 6.38
C ASP A 592 6.12 -3.14 6.26
N GLN A 593 6.98 -2.35 6.90
CA GLN A 593 6.85 -0.89 6.94
C GLN A 593 7.31 -0.21 5.65
N SER A 594 7.94 -0.92 4.73
CA SER A 594 8.43 -0.35 3.49
C SER A 594 7.27 0.05 2.56
N PHE A 595 7.50 1.07 1.73
CA PHE A 595 6.52 1.56 0.77
C PHE A 595 6.17 0.53 -0.33
N ALA A 596 7.14 -0.29 -0.74
CA ALA A 596 6.94 -1.35 -1.73
C ALA A 596 6.55 -2.71 -1.12
N GLY A 597 6.48 -2.80 0.22
CA GLY A 597 6.18 -4.02 0.96
C GLY A 597 4.72 -4.46 0.85
N PRO A 598 4.40 -5.74 1.11
CA PRO A 598 3.08 -6.33 0.91
C PRO A 598 1.95 -5.65 1.68
N ASP A 599 2.29 -4.95 2.78
CA ASP A 599 1.34 -4.45 3.75
C ASP A 599 0.87 -3.01 3.56
N ASN A 600 0.97 -2.51 2.32
CA ASN A 600 0.37 -1.23 1.95
C ASN A 600 -1.07 -1.42 1.49
N THR A 601 -1.95 -0.48 1.83
CA THR A 601 -3.39 -0.49 1.48
C THR A 601 -3.72 0.68 0.56
N SER A 602 -4.73 0.53 -0.30
CA SER A 602 -5.31 1.61 -1.09
C SER A 602 -6.84 1.53 -1.07
N ALA A 603 -7.55 2.54 -1.60
CA ALA A 603 -9.01 2.51 -1.66
C ALA A 603 -9.55 1.31 -2.48
N ASP A 604 -8.82 0.91 -3.52
CA ASP A 604 -9.16 -0.28 -4.33
C ASP A 604 -8.69 -1.59 -3.68
N ARG A 605 -7.67 -1.55 -2.81
CA ARG A 605 -7.14 -2.71 -2.06
C ARG A 605 -7.06 -2.43 -0.56
N PRO A 606 -8.22 -2.32 0.13
CA PRO A 606 -8.25 -2.10 1.56
C PRO A 606 -7.78 -3.37 2.30
N PHE A 607 -7.29 -3.19 3.53
CA PHE A 607 -7.17 -4.31 4.46
C PHE A 607 -8.57 -4.86 4.77
N ARG A 608 -8.79 -6.15 4.51
CA ARG A 608 -10.10 -6.79 4.72
C ARG A 608 -10.07 -7.59 6.01
N PHE A 609 -10.94 -7.23 6.95
CA PHE A 609 -11.04 -7.88 8.26
C PHE A 609 -12.50 -8.03 8.66
N TRP A 610 -12.78 -8.80 9.72
CA TRP A 610 -14.16 -9.05 10.14
C TRP A 610 -14.62 -8.17 11.30
N ALA A 611 -15.93 -8.00 11.40
CA ALA A 611 -16.59 -7.39 12.54
C ALA A 611 -16.60 -8.37 13.71
N ASN A 612 -16.29 -7.85 14.90
CA ASN A 612 -16.37 -8.57 16.17
C ASN A 612 -17.82 -8.50 16.70
N ASN A 613 -18.74 -9.16 15.99
CA ASN A 613 -20.18 -9.14 16.24
C ASN A 613 -20.72 -10.44 16.87
N ASP A 614 -19.82 -11.34 17.24
CA ASP A 614 -20.03 -12.56 17.98
C ASP A 614 -19.90 -12.33 19.51
N TYR A 615 -19.89 -13.45 20.25
CA TYR A 615 -20.07 -13.49 21.70
C TYR A 615 -19.11 -14.47 22.36
N ASP A 616 -17.82 -14.16 22.40
CA ASP A 616 -16.79 -14.98 23.03
C ASP A 616 -16.84 -14.85 24.55
N ARG A 617 -17.52 -15.80 25.19
CA ARG A 617 -17.84 -15.76 26.63
C ARG A 617 -17.44 -17.04 27.33
N LEU A 618 -16.90 -16.86 28.53
CA LEU A 618 -16.79 -17.95 29.49
C LEU A 618 -18.19 -18.40 29.91
N HIS A 619 -18.47 -19.70 29.78
CA HIS A 619 -19.70 -20.30 30.27
C HIS A 619 -19.47 -21.71 30.81
N ASP A 620 -20.47 -22.21 31.55
CA ASP A 620 -20.44 -23.53 32.16
C ASP A 620 -20.87 -24.59 31.15
N VAL A 621 -20.06 -25.63 31.00
CA VAL A 621 -20.36 -26.83 30.20
C VAL A 621 -20.28 -28.07 31.08
N ASP A 622 -21.00 -29.12 30.68
CA ASP A 622 -20.88 -30.47 31.26
C ASP A 622 -21.08 -30.55 32.79
N CYS A 623 -21.99 -29.71 33.31
CA CYS A 623 -22.32 -29.65 34.72
C CYS A 623 -22.83 -31.00 35.28
N SER A 624 -22.03 -31.66 36.10
CA SER A 624 -22.36 -32.93 36.78
C SER A 624 -22.25 -32.79 38.30
N PHE A 625 -23.34 -33.09 39.00
CA PHE A 625 -23.41 -33.11 40.48
C PHE A 625 -22.87 -31.86 41.20
N GLY A 626 -22.99 -30.68 40.58
CA GLY A 626 -22.55 -29.41 41.15
C GLY A 626 -21.11 -28.99 40.84
N SER A 627 -20.40 -29.74 39.98
CA SER A 627 -19.16 -29.32 39.33
C SER A 627 -19.43 -29.11 37.85
N CYS A 628 -19.01 -27.98 37.29
CA CYS A 628 -19.08 -27.69 35.86
C CYS A 628 -17.66 -27.49 35.32
N ASP A 629 -17.47 -27.84 34.05
CA ASP A 629 -16.32 -27.38 33.30
C ASP A 629 -16.60 -25.96 32.81
N HIS A 630 -15.56 -25.15 32.61
CA HIS A 630 -15.70 -23.77 32.15
C HIS A 630 -14.91 -23.60 30.86
N VAL A 631 -15.56 -23.10 29.80
CA VAL A 631 -14.93 -22.90 28.49
C VAL A 631 -15.34 -21.55 27.92
N GLU A 632 -14.44 -20.95 27.15
CA GLU A 632 -14.74 -19.77 26.34
C GLU A 632 -15.29 -20.24 24.99
N ASP A 633 -16.52 -19.86 24.65
CA ASP A 633 -17.20 -20.30 23.42
C ASP A 633 -17.96 -19.13 22.79
N ASP A 634 -18.39 -19.29 21.54
CA ASP A 634 -19.11 -18.25 20.77
C ASP A 634 -20.58 -18.57 20.89
N LEU A 635 -21.25 -17.82 21.75
CA LEU A 635 -22.62 -18.13 22.17
C LEU A 635 -23.65 -17.40 21.33
N ASP A 636 -24.76 -18.07 21.00
CA ASP A 636 -25.92 -17.41 20.42
C ASP A 636 -26.82 -16.83 21.52
N PRO A 637 -27.14 -15.52 21.55
CA PRO A 637 -28.00 -14.92 22.56
C PRO A 637 -29.34 -15.65 22.75
N GLY A 638 -29.64 -16.01 24.00
CA GLY A 638 -30.86 -16.74 24.34
C GLY A 638 -30.73 -18.28 24.28
N THR A 639 -29.54 -18.80 23.96
CA THR A 639 -29.24 -20.24 24.01
C THR A 639 -28.45 -20.60 25.26
N ASP A 640 -28.63 -21.83 25.77
CA ASP A 640 -27.79 -22.44 26.81
C ASP A 640 -27.60 -21.59 28.08
N GLY A 641 -28.63 -20.82 28.45
CA GLY A 641 -28.62 -19.92 29.61
C GLY A 641 -27.99 -18.55 29.36
N PHE A 642 -27.44 -18.31 28.17
CA PHE A 642 -26.86 -17.02 27.78
C PHE A 642 -27.96 -15.97 27.57
N PRO A 643 -27.85 -14.75 28.17
CA PRO A 643 -28.92 -13.76 28.12
C PRO A 643 -29.25 -13.30 26.69
N LEU A 644 -30.55 -13.22 26.38
CA LEU A 644 -31.06 -12.78 25.08
C LEU A 644 -30.67 -11.33 24.73
N ASN A 645 -30.45 -10.49 25.74
CA ASN A 645 -30.10 -9.07 25.60
C ASN A 645 -28.60 -8.81 25.76
N SER A 646 -27.76 -9.84 25.59
CA SER A 646 -26.30 -9.69 25.62
C SER A 646 -25.83 -8.78 24.48
N LEU A 647 -24.88 -7.90 24.81
CA LEU A 647 -24.22 -7.06 23.82
C LEU A 647 -23.09 -7.86 23.14
N PRO A 648 -22.89 -7.69 21.82
CA PRO A 648 -21.78 -8.30 21.12
C PRO A 648 -20.44 -7.77 21.66
N ASP A 649 -19.36 -8.43 21.30
CA ASP A 649 -18.04 -8.22 21.88
C ASP A 649 -17.45 -6.86 21.52
N SER A 650 -17.69 -6.42 20.29
CA SER A 650 -17.52 -5.03 19.84
C SER A 650 -18.24 -3.97 20.69
N GLN A 651 -19.14 -4.37 21.58
CA GLN A 651 -19.88 -3.51 22.51
C GLN A 651 -19.67 -3.87 23.99
N PHE A 652 -18.85 -4.87 24.29
CA PHE A 652 -18.64 -5.34 25.66
C PHE A 652 -18.05 -4.26 26.57
N THR A 653 -18.46 -4.28 27.84
CA THR A 653 -17.90 -3.42 28.91
C THR A 653 -17.62 -4.27 30.15
N ASP A 654 -16.49 -4.02 30.81
CA ASP A 654 -16.15 -4.72 32.05
C ASP A 654 -17.16 -4.35 33.14
N PRO A 655 -17.92 -5.31 33.68
CA PRO A 655 -18.97 -5.02 34.66
C PRO A 655 -18.46 -4.39 35.96
N ARG A 656 -17.16 -4.53 36.27
CA ARG A 656 -16.53 -3.96 37.49
C ARG A 656 -16.19 -2.48 37.31
N THR A 657 -15.85 -2.07 36.09
CA THR A 657 -15.37 -0.70 35.81
C THR A 657 -16.36 0.12 34.97
N GLY A 658 -17.31 -0.53 34.31
CA GLY A 658 -18.22 0.07 33.32
C GLY A 658 -17.53 0.56 32.04
N ARG A 659 -16.26 0.20 31.83
CA ARG A 659 -15.47 0.66 30.68
C ARG A 659 -15.43 -0.38 29.57
N PRO A 660 -15.33 0.02 28.30
CA PRO A 660 -15.07 -0.90 27.19
C PRO A 660 -13.85 -1.79 27.47
N ALA A 661 -13.99 -3.08 27.18
CA ALA A 661 -13.01 -4.11 27.52
C ALA A 661 -13.09 -5.27 26.52
N ILE A 662 -12.11 -6.17 26.62
CA ILE A 662 -12.04 -7.45 25.91
C ILE A 662 -12.56 -8.51 26.91
N PRO A 663 -13.64 -9.24 26.61
CA PRO A 663 -14.32 -10.15 27.53
C PRO A 663 -13.54 -11.44 27.86
N SER A 664 -12.72 -11.95 26.95
CA SER A 664 -12.14 -13.30 27.04
C SER A 664 -10.84 -13.43 26.24
N LEU A 665 -10.08 -14.52 26.41
CA LEU A 665 -8.89 -14.78 25.59
C LEU A 665 -9.29 -15.10 24.15
N ARG A 666 -10.39 -15.82 23.96
CA ARG A 666 -10.92 -16.16 22.63
C ARG A 666 -11.31 -14.94 21.81
N ASP A 667 -11.87 -13.90 22.43
CA ASP A 667 -12.20 -12.63 21.74
C ASP A 667 -10.98 -11.96 21.10
N LEU A 668 -9.75 -12.25 21.57
CA LEU A 668 -8.54 -11.72 20.94
C LEU A 668 -8.33 -12.24 19.51
N GLU A 669 -8.97 -13.35 19.13
CA GLU A 669 -8.99 -13.84 17.75
C GLU A 669 -9.67 -12.83 16.79
N ASP A 670 -10.43 -11.85 17.30
CA ASP A 670 -11.10 -10.78 16.55
C ASP A 670 -10.35 -9.44 16.55
N TYR A 671 -9.09 -9.45 16.98
CA TYR A 671 -8.23 -8.27 17.02
C TYR A 671 -7.05 -8.44 16.07
N THR A 672 -6.70 -7.34 15.43
CA THR A 672 -5.49 -7.23 14.61
C THR A 672 -4.63 -6.03 15.03
N ARG A 673 -3.37 -6.04 14.62
CA ARG A 673 -2.35 -5.06 14.99
C ARG A 673 -2.50 -3.78 14.17
N LEU A 674 -2.27 -2.64 14.80
CA LEU A 674 -2.15 -1.32 14.18
C LEU A 674 -0.92 -0.61 14.75
N TRP A 675 0.09 -0.37 13.93
CA TRP A 675 1.29 0.35 14.34
C TRP A 675 1.30 1.78 13.78
N ALA A 676 1.56 2.76 14.63
CA ALA A 676 1.80 4.16 14.25
C ALA A 676 3.30 4.45 14.22
N SER A 677 3.99 3.83 13.27
CA SER A 677 5.45 3.84 13.18
C SER A 677 5.99 5.26 13.07
N GLY A 678 6.95 5.61 13.93
CA GLY A 678 7.57 6.94 13.98
C GLY A 678 6.82 7.98 14.82
N LEU A 679 5.64 7.64 15.37
CA LEU A 679 4.84 8.54 16.18
C LEU A 679 5.55 9.00 17.46
N SER A 680 6.25 8.11 18.18
CA SER A 680 7.01 8.44 19.40
C SER A 680 8.13 9.42 19.12
N ASN A 681 8.80 9.29 17.97
CA ASN A 681 9.83 10.24 17.53
C ASN A 681 9.25 11.64 17.38
N VAL A 682 8.09 11.73 16.73
CA VAL A 682 7.34 12.96 16.51
C VAL A 682 6.84 13.54 17.85
N MET A 683 6.21 12.72 18.69
CA MET A 683 5.67 13.12 20.00
C MET A 683 6.74 13.62 20.96
N ALA A 684 7.99 13.15 20.85
CA ALA A 684 9.09 13.57 21.71
C ALA A 684 9.61 14.99 21.40
N ILE A 685 9.40 15.50 20.18
CA ILE A 685 9.93 16.80 19.72
C ILE A 685 8.84 17.82 19.38
N MET A 686 7.58 17.40 19.35
CA MET A 686 6.45 18.22 18.96
C MET A 686 6.14 19.30 20.01
N PRO A 687 5.83 20.56 19.60
CA PRO A 687 5.36 21.59 20.52
C PRO A 687 4.08 21.16 21.25
N THR A 688 3.93 21.56 22.52
CA THR A 688 2.83 21.11 23.41
C THR A 688 1.43 21.55 22.97
N ASN A 689 1.33 22.50 22.05
CA ASN A 689 0.05 23.01 21.51
C ASN A 689 -0.39 22.30 20.23
N TYR A 690 0.40 21.40 19.67
CA TYR A 690 0.00 20.60 18.51
C TYR A 690 -0.94 19.47 18.94
N THR A 691 -1.77 19.03 18.00
CA THR A 691 -2.70 17.91 18.19
C THR A 691 -2.33 16.76 17.27
N VAL A 692 -2.29 15.54 17.80
CA VAL A 692 -2.21 14.30 17.02
C VAL A 692 -3.47 13.49 17.24
N LYS A 693 -4.13 13.06 16.17
CA LYS A 693 -5.39 12.31 16.26
C LYS A 693 -5.54 11.28 15.15
N LEU A 694 -6.26 10.20 15.45
CA LEU A 694 -6.82 9.30 14.45
C LEU A 694 -8.19 9.81 14.02
N VAL A 695 -8.42 9.90 12.73
CA VAL A 695 -9.68 10.28 12.11
C VAL A 695 -10.12 9.17 11.17
N LEU A 696 -11.42 8.90 11.09
CA LEU A 696 -11.99 7.92 10.16
C LEU A 696 -12.96 8.63 9.23
N THR A 697 -12.91 8.28 7.94
CA THR A 697 -13.89 8.69 6.93
C THR A 697 -14.47 7.44 6.28
N GLY A 698 -15.78 7.25 6.37
CA GLY A 698 -16.47 6.06 5.85
C GLY A 698 -17.46 5.46 6.86
N ASP A 699 -17.92 4.25 6.57
CA ASP A 699 -19.02 3.61 7.30
C ASP A 699 -18.53 2.61 8.38
N ALA A 700 -17.26 2.19 8.32
CA ALA A 700 -16.71 1.28 9.32
C ALA A 700 -16.57 1.97 10.69
N GLN A 701 -16.56 1.19 11.76
CA GLN A 701 -16.20 1.66 13.10
C GLN A 701 -15.16 0.75 13.70
N LEU A 702 -14.17 1.32 14.40
CA LEU A 702 -13.06 0.56 14.96
C LEU A 702 -12.94 0.82 16.46
N ARG A 703 -12.82 -0.25 17.24
CA ARG A 703 -12.56 -0.15 18.68
C ARG A 703 -11.07 -0.36 18.92
N ILE A 704 -10.37 0.66 19.43
CA ILE A 704 -8.90 0.67 19.50
C ILE A 704 -8.43 0.56 20.95
N PHE A 705 -7.44 -0.31 21.16
CA PHE A 705 -6.73 -0.52 22.42
C PHE A 705 -5.22 -0.39 22.19
N ARG A 706 -4.48 0.03 23.22
CA ARG A 706 -3.04 -0.17 23.25
C ARG A 706 -2.71 -1.66 23.31
N ALA A 707 -1.66 -2.06 22.59
CA ALA A 707 -1.07 -3.38 22.76
C ALA A 707 -0.41 -3.46 24.14
N TYR A 708 -0.55 -4.60 24.80
CA TYR A 708 0.13 -4.90 26.06
C TYR A 708 1.62 -5.12 25.84
N GLU A 709 1.98 -5.75 24.71
CA GLU A 709 3.36 -5.96 24.30
C GLU A 709 3.99 -4.67 23.80
N ASN A 710 5.18 -4.34 24.33
CA ASN A 710 5.87 -3.10 23.96
C ASN A 710 6.37 -3.10 22.51
N ASP A 711 6.64 -4.27 21.92
CA ASP A 711 7.06 -4.44 20.52
C ASP A 711 5.87 -4.58 19.55
N GLY A 712 4.64 -4.63 20.07
CA GLY A 712 3.44 -4.79 19.24
C GLY A 712 3.37 -6.12 18.51
N GLY A 713 4.00 -7.18 19.05
CA GLY A 713 4.04 -8.52 18.46
C GLY A 713 2.68 -9.23 18.36
N THR A 714 2.73 -10.52 18.03
CA THR A 714 1.55 -11.39 17.87
C THR A 714 1.33 -12.33 19.05
N ASN A 715 2.08 -12.22 20.15
CA ASN A 715 1.96 -13.18 21.25
C ASN A 715 0.60 -13.07 21.94
N TYR A 716 -0.10 -11.94 21.84
CA TYR A 716 -1.51 -11.87 22.25
C TYR A 716 -2.42 -12.89 21.52
N LEU A 717 -2.03 -13.43 20.35
CA LEU A 717 -2.74 -14.48 19.60
C LEU A 717 -2.23 -15.90 19.90
N PHE A 718 -0.97 -16.05 20.34
CA PHE A 718 -0.28 -17.35 20.36
C PHE A 718 0.29 -17.77 21.72
N ASP A 719 0.35 -16.84 22.70
CA ASP A 719 0.85 -17.09 24.05
C ASP A 719 -0.22 -16.74 25.09
N ALA A 720 -0.65 -17.74 25.86
CA ALA A 720 -1.74 -17.60 26.81
C ALA A 720 -1.45 -16.58 27.93
N ALA A 721 -0.19 -16.41 28.34
CA ALA A 721 0.18 -15.47 29.40
C ALA A 721 0.09 -14.01 28.93
N THR A 722 0.52 -13.75 27.70
CA THR A 722 0.43 -12.44 27.05
C THR A 722 -1.03 -12.08 26.75
N ALA A 723 -1.78 -13.01 26.18
CA ALA A 723 -3.23 -12.88 25.95
C ALA A 723 -3.98 -12.54 27.25
N SER A 724 -3.73 -13.30 28.33
CA SER A 724 -4.31 -13.05 29.65
C SER A 724 -4.01 -11.64 30.17
N SER A 725 -2.80 -11.14 29.92
CA SER A 725 -2.40 -9.80 30.36
C SER A 725 -3.06 -8.69 29.54
N GLN A 726 -3.24 -8.90 28.23
CA GLN A 726 -3.99 -8.00 27.34
C GLN A 726 -5.46 -7.89 27.77
N VAL A 727 -6.12 -9.03 28.04
CA VAL A 727 -7.53 -9.08 28.50
C VAL A 727 -7.67 -8.42 29.86
N ALA A 728 -6.83 -8.80 30.84
CA ALA A 728 -6.93 -8.29 32.21
C ALA A 728 -6.76 -6.76 32.30
N GLN A 729 -6.03 -6.15 31.36
CA GLN A 729 -5.75 -4.72 31.35
C GLN A 729 -6.53 -3.95 30.28
N SER A 730 -7.37 -4.60 29.47
CA SER A 730 -8.02 -4.00 28.31
C SER A 730 -8.76 -2.70 28.64
N ALA A 731 -9.47 -2.65 29.77
CA ALA A 731 -10.20 -1.45 30.20
C ALA A 731 -9.29 -0.23 30.48
N SER A 732 -8.02 -0.46 30.80
CA SER A 732 -6.99 0.58 30.98
C SER A 732 -6.19 0.87 29.71
N LEU A 733 -6.20 -0.06 28.76
CA LEU A 733 -5.55 0.05 27.46
C LEU A 733 -6.47 0.66 26.40
N TYR A 734 -7.79 0.69 26.63
CA TYR A 734 -8.79 1.26 25.73
C TYR A 734 -8.51 2.73 25.39
N LEU A 735 -8.43 3.03 24.09
CA LEU A 735 -8.21 4.39 23.58
C LEU A 735 -9.51 5.05 23.14
N GLY A 736 -10.40 4.31 22.48
CA GLY A 736 -11.66 4.87 22.00
C GLY A 736 -12.34 4.05 20.92
N LEU A 737 -13.56 4.47 20.58
CA LEU A 737 -14.30 4.02 19.42
C LEU A 737 -14.11 5.08 18.33
N LEU A 738 -13.43 4.70 17.26
CA LEU A 738 -13.16 5.55 16.11
C LEU A 738 -14.33 5.44 15.12
N THR A 739 -14.96 6.57 14.80
CA THR A 739 -16.09 6.68 13.86
C THR A 739 -15.94 7.94 12.99
N SER A 740 -16.78 8.09 11.97
CA SER A 740 -16.82 9.31 11.14
C SER A 740 -17.12 10.59 11.94
N ASP A 741 -17.86 10.45 13.05
CA ASP A 741 -18.26 11.56 13.92
C ASP A 741 -17.36 11.72 15.15
N SER A 742 -16.42 10.78 15.38
CA SER A 742 -15.60 10.74 16.59
C SER A 742 -14.16 10.33 16.28
N SER A 743 -13.24 11.30 16.43
CA SER A 743 -11.79 11.09 16.34
C SER A 743 -11.17 10.72 17.69
N ILE A 744 -10.08 9.95 17.68
CA ILE A 744 -9.29 9.65 18.88
C ILE A 744 -8.08 10.58 18.94
N THR A 745 -7.98 11.42 19.96
CA THR A 745 -6.81 12.28 20.18
C THR A 745 -5.73 11.52 20.93
N LEU A 746 -4.54 11.43 20.34
CA LEU A 746 -3.35 10.79 20.91
C LEU A 746 -2.46 11.81 21.63
N SER A 747 -2.39 13.05 21.17
CA SER A 747 -1.60 14.08 21.88
C SER A 747 -2.07 14.28 23.32
N GLY A 748 -1.13 14.36 24.27
CA GLY A 748 -1.41 14.55 25.70
C GLY A 748 -1.65 13.27 26.49
N GLY A 749 -1.71 12.09 25.85
CA GLY A 749 -1.73 10.82 26.55
C GLY A 749 -0.34 10.44 27.11
N THR A 750 -0.34 9.69 28.22
CA THR A 750 0.89 9.18 28.85
C THR A 750 1.10 7.72 28.46
N ASN A 751 2.35 7.32 28.19
CA ASN A 751 2.71 5.94 27.83
C ASN A 751 1.92 5.37 26.64
N LEU A 752 1.67 6.18 25.61
CA LEU A 752 0.89 5.73 24.45
C LEU A 752 1.59 4.64 23.63
N GLY A 753 2.92 4.74 23.48
CA GLY A 753 3.67 3.90 22.56
C GLY A 753 3.29 4.17 21.10
N GLU A 754 3.63 3.22 20.23
CA GLU A 754 3.26 3.23 18.80
C GLU A 754 2.41 2.01 18.41
N HIS A 755 2.15 1.09 19.34
CA HIS A 755 1.55 -0.21 19.05
C HIS A 755 0.16 -0.33 19.65
N PHE A 756 -0.80 -0.59 18.77
CA PHE A 756 -2.21 -0.72 19.08
C PHE A 756 -2.75 -2.04 18.52
N ILE A 757 -3.88 -2.46 19.05
CA ILE A 757 -4.73 -3.49 18.45
C ILE A 757 -6.14 -2.94 18.29
N PHE A 758 -6.88 -3.43 17.30
CA PHE A 758 -8.28 -3.05 17.13
C PHE A 758 -9.15 -4.22 16.66
N CYS A 759 -10.44 -4.11 16.94
CA CYS A 759 -11.47 -4.95 16.34
C CYS A 759 -12.47 -4.11 15.54
N GLY A 760 -13.12 -4.73 14.56
CA GLY A 760 -14.19 -4.11 13.78
C GLY A 760 -15.47 -4.00 14.62
N ALA A 761 -15.89 -2.78 14.97
CA ALA A 761 -17.13 -2.54 15.71
C ALA A 761 -18.37 -2.39 14.82
N GLN A 762 -18.18 -2.03 13.55
CA GLN A 762 -19.23 -1.95 12.55
C GLN A 762 -18.66 -2.27 11.16
N THR A 763 -19.42 -3.02 10.36
CA THR A 763 -19.10 -3.31 8.97
C THR A 763 -19.14 -2.05 8.09
N GLY A 764 -18.26 -1.96 7.11
CA GLY A 764 -18.17 -0.86 6.16
C GLY A 764 -16.77 -0.66 5.64
N SER A 765 -16.62 0.20 4.64
CA SER A 765 -15.31 0.66 4.16
C SER A 765 -14.97 1.99 4.82
N ALA A 766 -13.69 2.20 5.11
CA ALA A 766 -13.19 3.46 5.63
C ALA A 766 -11.74 3.75 5.24
N GLU A 767 -11.41 5.04 5.20
CA GLU A 767 -10.06 5.56 5.30
C GLU A 767 -9.83 5.97 6.76
N VAL A 768 -8.73 5.50 7.35
CA VAL A 768 -8.28 5.91 8.68
C VAL A 768 -6.99 6.68 8.54
N ASP A 769 -6.94 7.86 9.14
CA ASP A 769 -5.87 8.82 8.96
C ASP A 769 -5.28 9.29 10.29
N LEU A 770 -3.96 9.19 10.43
CA LEU A 770 -3.19 9.79 11.52
C LEU A 770 -2.86 11.25 11.20
N GLN A 771 -3.65 12.18 11.72
CA GLN A 771 -3.49 13.60 11.46
C GLN A 771 -2.66 14.30 12.54
N ILE A 772 -1.77 15.18 12.08
CA ILE A 772 -0.99 16.10 12.92
C ILE A 772 -1.39 17.54 12.58
N LEU A 773 -1.81 18.28 13.60
CA LEU A 773 -2.29 19.65 13.50
C LEU A 773 -1.42 20.58 14.34
N ASP A 774 -1.15 21.78 13.85
CA ASP A 774 -0.46 22.83 14.61
C ASP A 774 -1.36 23.44 15.70
N GLY A 775 -0.83 24.37 16.49
CA GLY A 775 -1.59 25.06 17.54
C GLY A 775 -2.78 25.89 17.07
N ASN A 776 -2.88 26.19 15.77
CA ASN A 776 -4.00 26.88 15.14
C ASN A 776 -4.97 25.90 14.46
N GLN A 777 -4.77 24.59 14.63
CA GLN A 777 -5.51 23.51 13.97
C GLN A 777 -5.31 23.45 12.45
N ASN A 778 -4.19 23.98 11.93
CA ASN A 778 -3.80 23.77 10.55
C ASN A 778 -3.12 22.42 10.39
N PHE A 779 -3.33 21.79 9.24
CA PHE A 779 -2.71 20.52 8.90
C PHE A 779 -1.20 20.64 8.72
N VAL A 780 -0.47 19.71 9.34
CA VAL A 780 1.00 19.62 9.26
C VAL A 780 1.41 18.40 8.47
N ALA A 781 0.84 17.22 8.78
CA ALA A 781 1.10 15.96 8.12
C ALA A 781 -0.04 14.97 8.41
N ASP A 782 -0.20 13.97 7.55
CA ASP A 782 -1.11 12.83 7.66
C ASP A 782 -0.45 11.52 7.27
N ALA A 783 -1.05 10.40 7.66
CA ALA A 783 -0.67 9.07 7.17
C ALA A 783 -1.92 8.17 7.11
N PRO A 784 -2.55 8.02 5.94
CA PRO A 784 -3.78 7.24 5.79
C PRO A 784 -3.51 5.74 5.58
N PHE A 785 -4.49 4.92 5.94
CA PHE A 785 -4.66 3.54 5.46
C PHE A 785 -6.13 3.26 5.15
N TYR A 786 -6.38 2.22 4.36
CA TYR A 786 -7.71 1.84 3.89
C TYR A 786 -8.11 0.49 4.45
N ILE A 787 -9.34 0.38 4.95
CA ILE A 787 -9.88 -0.82 5.57
C ILE A 787 -11.31 -1.10 5.11
N GLU A 788 -11.67 -2.37 5.06
CA GLU A 788 -13.02 -2.87 4.85
C GLU A 788 -13.33 -3.90 5.94
N ILE A 789 -14.27 -3.56 6.82
CA ILE A 789 -14.80 -4.46 7.84
C ILE A 789 -16.01 -5.19 7.27
N LYS A 790 -15.96 -6.52 7.20
CA LYS A 790 -17.05 -7.38 6.70
C LYS A 790 -17.68 -8.17 7.83
N ASP A 791 -18.89 -8.68 7.60
CA ASP A 791 -19.35 -9.81 8.42
C ASP A 791 -18.47 -11.02 8.11
N ILE A 792 -18.04 -11.78 9.12
CA ILE A 792 -17.13 -12.91 8.93
C ILE A 792 -17.70 -13.96 7.94
N LYS A 793 -19.02 -14.10 7.87
CA LYS A 793 -19.72 -14.98 6.91
C LYS A 793 -19.62 -14.50 5.47
N GLN A 794 -19.02 -13.33 5.24
CA GLN A 794 -18.66 -12.79 3.93
C GLN A 794 -17.16 -12.95 3.61
N MET A 795 -16.44 -13.81 4.34
CA MET A 795 -15.01 -14.05 4.12
C MET A 795 -14.67 -15.50 3.79
N TYR A 796 -15.62 -16.43 3.97
CA TYR A 796 -15.49 -17.84 3.63
C TYR A 796 -16.78 -18.42 3.03
N GLU A 797 -16.65 -19.52 2.31
CA GLU A 797 -17.79 -20.14 1.62
C GLU A 797 -18.56 -21.08 2.53
N ARG A 798 -19.88 -21.06 2.41
CA ARG A 798 -20.77 -21.92 3.20
C ARG A 798 -21.68 -22.70 2.27
N TRP A 799 -21.52 -24.02 2.27
CA TRP A 799 -22.27 -24.96 1.43
C TRP A 799 -23.21 -25.79 2.31
N THR A 800 -24.45 -26.02 1.87
CA THR A 800 -25.41 -26.87 2.61
C THR A 800 -26.16 -27.80 1.66
N VAL A 801 -26.37 -29.04 2.10
CA VAL A 801 -27.31 -29.99 1.49
C VAL A 801 -28.64 -30.05 2.24
N GLY A 802 -28.89 -29.07 3.10
CA GLY A 802 -30.00 -29.04 4.05
C GLY A 802 -29.46 -29.04 5.48
N ASP A 803 -30.22 -28.42 6.38
CA ASP A 803 -29.86 -28.27 7.78
C ASP A 803 -30.86 -28.96 8.73
N GLU A 804 -32.00 -29.44 8.21
CA GLU A 804 -33.09 -30.05 8.97
C GLU A 804 -32.96 -31.59 9.06
N PRO A 805 -32.80 -32.18 10.25
CA PRO A 805 -32.44 -33.60 10.41
C PRO A 805 -33.45 -34.62 9.88
N LEU A 806 -34.72 -34.22 9.78
CA LEU A 806 -35.81 -35.07 9.28
C LEU A 806 -36.06 -34.88 7.77
N VAL A 807 -35.34 -33.97 7.13
CA VAL A 807 -35.45 -33.70 5.70
C VAL A 807 -34.31 -34.41 4.99
N LYS A 808 -34.63 -35.16 3.94
CA LYS A 808 -33.62 -35.84 3.13
C LYS A 808 -32.60 -34.83 2.59
N PRO A 809 -31.29 -35.06 2.74
CA PRO A 809 -30.27 -34.21 2.15
C PRO A 809 -30.41 -34.07 0.64
N ALA A 810 -30.17 -32.87 0.14
CA ALA A 810 -30.02 -32.62 -1.28
C ALA A 810 -28.76 -33.31 -1.83
N ILE A 811 -28.81 -33.69 -3.11
CA ILE A 811 -27.65 -34.28 -3.80
C ILE A 811 -26.72 -33.21 -4.40
N THR A 812 -27.10 -31.93 -4.33
CA THR A 812 -26.29 -30.80 -4.81
C THR A 812 -26.25 -29.79 -3.69
N ALA A 813 -25.04 -29.41 -3.28
CA ALA A 813 -24.86 -28.39 -2.25
C ALA A 813 -25.24 -27.02 -2.83
N THR A 814 -25.88 -26.19 -2.00
CA THR A 814 -26.21 -24.80 -2.34
C THR A 814 -25.58 -23.86 -1.33
N SER A 815 -25.36 -22.60 -1.71
CA SER A 815 -24.76 -21.63 -0.79
C SER A 815 -25.73 -21.23 0.32
N ALA A 816 -25.25 -21.30 1.55
CA ALA A 816 -25.95 -20.84 2.73
C ALA A 816 -26.11 -19.31 2.72
N LYS A 817 -27.28 -18.80 3.10
CA LYS A 817 -27.61 -17.37 3.03
C LYS A 817 -27.91 -16.75 4.39
N GLU A 818 -27.89 -17.52 5.47
CA GLU A 818 -28.28 -17.04 6.78
C GLU A 818 -27.28 -15.99 7.30
N GLY A 819 -27.82 -14.90 7.87
CA GLY A 819 -27.03 -13.81 8.45
C GLY A 819 -26.46 -12.81 7.43
N VAL A 820 -26.61 -13.02 6.12
CA VAL A 820 -26.04 -12.15 5.08
C VAL A 820 -27.04 -11.89 3.95
N VAL A 821 -26.90 -10.76 3.26
CA VAL A 821 -27.79 -10.41 2.12
C VAL A 821 -27.51 -11.31 0.92
N LEU A 822 -26.23 -11.58 0.63
CA LEU A 822 -25.78 -12.47 -0.42
C LEU A 822 -24.78 -13.47 0.14
N PRO A 823 -24.87 -14.76 -0.26
CA PRO A 823 -23.86 -15.74 0.11
C PRO A 823 -22.52 -15.35 -0.50
N PHE A 824 -21.45 -15.50 0.28
CA PHE A 824 -20.10 -15.27 -0.22
C PHE A 824 -19.63 -16.43 -1.09
N GLN A 825 -18.94 -16.08 -2.17
CA GLN A 825 -18.23 -16.97 -3.06
C GLN A 825 -16.93 -16.31 -3.45
N TYR A 826 -15.84 -17.08 -3.49
CA TYR A 826 -14.60 -16.55 -4.01
C TYR A 826 -14.72 -16.32 -5.52
N LEU A 827 -13.97 -15.34 -6.02
CA LEU A 827 -13.71 -15.27 -7.45
C LEU A 827 -12.86 -16.49 -7.86
N PRO A 828 -13.00 -16.97 -9.12
CA PRO A 828 -12.18 -18.07 -9.63
C PRO A 828 -10.68 -17.83 -9.36
N PRO A 829 -9.92 -18.86 -8.97
CA PRO A 829 -8.51 -18.70 -8.65
C PRO A 829 -7.74 -18.22 -9.87
N THR A 830 -6.85 -17.26 -9.65
CA THR A 830 -5.92 -16.76 -10.67
C THR A 830 -4.61 -17.56 -10.71
N ASP A 831 -4.28 -18.23 -9.60
CA ASP A 831 -3.16 -19.16 -9.47
C ASP A 831 -3.68 -20.61 -9.39
N ASN A 832 -3.26 -21.46 -10.31
CA ASN A 832 -3.66 -22.88 -10.37
C ASN A 832 -3.23 -23.67 -9.13
N ASN A 833 -2.31 -23.14 -8.31
CA ASN A 833 -1.87 -23.75 -7.06
C ASN A 833 -2.60 -23.22 -5.82
N THR A 834 -3.66 -22.42 -5.98
CA THR A 834 -4.43 -21.90 -4.84
C THR A 834 -5.04 -23.07 -4.05
N PRO A 835 -4.72 -23.25 -2.75
CA PRO A 835 -5.30 -24.31 -1.95
C PRO A 835 -6.73 -23.96 -1.52
N TYR A 836 -7.59 -24.96 -1.40
CA TYR A 836 -8.94 -24.86 -0.85
C TYR A 836 -9.11 -25.88 0.28
N ILE A 837 -9.36 -25.43 1.51
CA ILE A 837 -9.68 -26.30 2.65
C ILE A 837 -11.20 -26.32 2.86
N LEU A 838 -11.80 -27.50 2.81
CA LEU A 838 -13.22 -27.72 3.09
C LEU A 838 -13.39 -28.44 4.44
N LEU A 839 -14.15 -27.84 5.36
CA LEU A 839 -14.54 -28.43 6.64
C LEU A 839 -15.88 -29.17 6.53
N VAL A 840 -15.96 -30.39 7.05
CA VAL A 840 -17.20 -31.11 7.31
C VAL A 840 -17.41 -31.22 8.82
N HIS A 841 -18.45 -30.57 9.34
CA HIS A 841 -18.72 -30.53 10.78
C HIS A 841 -19.18 -31.88 11.35
N GLY A 842 -19.16 -32.00 12.68
CA GLY A 842 -19.57 -33.18 13.44
C GLY A 842 -21.09 -33.31 13.69
N TRP A 843 -21.46 -34.20 14.62
CA TRP A 843 -22.83 -34.46 15.06
C TRP A 843 -23.21 -33.63 16.29
N ASN A 844 -24.51 -33.61 16.63
CA ASN A 844 -25.10 -32.95 17.79
C ASN A 844 -25.08 -31.41 17.72
N MET A 845 -25.18 -30.86 16.50
CA MET A 845 -25.03 -29.42 16.27
C MET A 845 -26.33 -28.75 15.79
N LYS A 846 -26.70 -27.65 16.42
CA LYS A 846 -27.67 -26.66 15.95
C LYS A 846 -27.12 -25.96 14.70
N LYS A 847 -28.00 -25.33 13.94
CA LYS A 847 -27.62 -24.67 12.67
C LYS A 847 -26.56 -23.57 12.86
N TRP A 848 -26.65 -22.77 13.93
CA TRP A 848 -25.72 -21.68 14.20
C TRP A 848 -24.35 -22.21 14.67
N GLU A 849 -24.31 -23.28 15.45
CA GLU A 849 -23.06 -23.90 15.95
C GLU A 849 -22.16 -24.37 14.80
N LYS A 850 -22.76 -24.84 13.70
CA LYS A 850 -22.02 -25.22 12.48
C LYS A 850 -21.23 -24.04 11.91
N ASP A 851 -21.84 -22.86 11.87
CA ASP A 851 -21.18 -21.64 11.39
C ASP A 851 -20.09 -21.21 12.39
N ARG A 852 -20.27 -21.39 13.71
CA ARG A 852 -19.24 -21.04 14.72
C ARG A 852 -17.98 -21.88 14.62
N PHE A 853 -18.14 -23.19 14.38
CA PHE A 853 -16.98 -24.06 14.15
C PHE A 853 -16.24 -23.66 12.86
N ALA A 854 -16.97 -23.25 11.82
CA ALA A 854 -16.35 -22.73 10.60
C ALA A 854 -15.62 -21.41 10.83
N GLU A 855 -16.20 -20.50 11.63
CA GLU A 855 -15.61 -19.21 11.96
C GLU A 855 -14.34 -19.38 12.78
N ALA A 856 -14.35 -20.21 13.84
CA ALA A 856 -13.15 -20.54 14.60
C ALA A 856 -12.06 -21.15 13.71
N ALA A 857 -12.42 -22.10 12.83
CA ALA A 857 -11.47 -22.68 11.88
C ALA A 857 -10.89 -21.64 10.92
N PHE A 858 -11.74 -20.76 10.38
CA PHE A 858 -11.31 -19.68 9.49
C PHE A 858 -10.36 -18.71 10.19
N LYS A 859 -10.74 -18.19 11.38
CA LYS A 859 -9.90 -17.27 12.17
C LYS A 859 -8.53 -17.88 12.45
N ARG A 860 -8.47 -19.16 12.84
CA ARG A 860 -7.21 -19.83 13.19
C ARG A 860 -6.36 -20.13 11.98
N LEU A 861 -6.94 -20.56 10.86
CA LEU A 861 -6.20 -20.67 9.61
C LEU A 861 -5.64 -19.30 9.18
N TYR A 862 -6.46 -18.24 9.28
CA TYR A 862 -6.07 -16.87 8.95
C TYR A 862 -4.86 -16.41 9.78
N TRP A 863 -4.89 -16.61 11.10
CA TRP A 863 -3.80 -16.23 12.00
C TRP A 863 -2.53 -17.06 11.81
N GLN A 864 -2.65 -18.29 11.31
CA GLN A 864 -1.50 -19.14 10.98
C GLN A 864 -0.88 -18.78 9.62
N GLY A 865 -1.31 -17.68 8.99
CA GLY A 865 -0.80 -17.20 7.71
C GLY A 865 -1.34 -17.94 6.48
N TYR A 866 -2.41 -18.72 6.62
CA TYR A 866 -3.00 -19.43 5.49
C TYR A 866 -3.64 -18.47 4.47
N GLN A 867 -3.07 -18.40 3.27
CA GLN A 867 -3.50 -17.52 2.16
C GLN A 867 -4.51 -18.17 1.21
N GLY A 868 -4.96 -19.40 1.48
CA GLY A 868 -5.84 -20.14 0.58
C GLY A 868 -7.33 -19.83 0.76
N ARG A 869 -8.16 -20.63 0.12
CA ARG A 869 -9.62 -20.58 0.26
C ARG A 869 -10.07 -21.50 1.39
N PHE A 870 -11.16 -21.12 2.05
CA PHE A 870 -11.79 -21.92 3.09
C PHE A 870 -13.30 -22.00 2.85
N GLY A 871 -13.87 -23.16 3.17
CA GLY A 871 -15.32 -23.29 3.25
C GLY A 871 -15.78 -24.38 4.20
N ILE A 872 -17.05 -24.32 4.55
CA ILE A 872 -17.73 -25.38 5.31
C ILE A 872 -18.78 -26.08 4.44
N PHE A 873 -18.86 -27.40 4.58
CA PHE A 873 -19.95 -28.23 4.09
C PHE A 873 -20.85 -28.63 5.26
N ARG A 874 -22.09 -28.13 5.24
CA ARG A 874 -23.12 -28.40 6.23
C ARG A 874 -24.03 -29.54 5.79
N TRP A 875 -24.22 -30.49 6.69
CA TRP A 875 -25.15 -31.60 6.54
C TRP A 875 -26.17 -31.61 7.69
N PRO A 876 -27.39 -32.15 7.50
CA PRO A 876 -28.40 -32.17 8.55
C PRO A 876 -28.05 -33.18 9.65
N THR A 877 -28.06 -32.75 10.91
CA THR A 877 -27.73 -33.59 12.07
C THR A 877 -28.69 -33.31 13.22
N GLY A 878 -29.09 -34.35 13.95
CA GLY A 878 -29.77 -34.18 15.24
C GLY A 878 -28.92 -33.38 16.23
N ASN A 879 -29.57 -32.85 17.27
CA ASN A 879 -28.96 -32.08 18.35
C ASN A 879 -29.68 -32.34 19.68
N GLY A 880 -29.17 -31.77 20.79
CA GLY A 880 -29.81 -31.81 22.12
C GLY A 880 -29.46 -33.02 22.97
N ILE A 881 -28.37 -33.73 22.67
CA ILE A 881 -27.80 -34.80 23.50
C ILE A 881 -26.74 -34.22 24.44
N THR A 882 -26.80 -34.53 25.73
CA THR A 882 -26.00 -33.85 26.77
C THR A 882 -25.04 -34.75 27.55
N ASP A 883 -25.20 -36.08 27.46
CA ASP A 883 -24.34 -37.06 28.15
C ASP A 883 -24.50 -38.48 27.56
N THR A 884 -23.66 -39.43 28.01
CA THR A 884 -23.69 -40.84 27.60
C THR A 884 -25.03 -41.53 27.83
N LEU A 885 -25.75 -41.21 28.91
CA LEU A 885 -27.03 -41.82 29.23
C LEU A 885 -28.12 -41.28 28.28
N SER A 886 -28.10 -39.99 27.98
CA SER A 886 -28.99 -39.35 27.02
C SER A 886 -28.74 -39.83 25.58
N ALA A 887 -27.48 -40.09 25.20
CA ALA A 887 -27.13 -40.69 23.92
C ALA A 887 -27.75 -42.09 23.76
N VAL A 888 -27.69 -42.92 24.82
CA VAL A 888 -28.30 -44.26 24.85
C VAL A 888 -29.83 -44.22 24.92
N LEU A 889 -30.42 -43.31 25.71
CA LEU A 889 -31.88 -43.19 25.86
C LEU A 889 -32.54 -42.54 24.64
N HIS A 890 -31.79 -41.77 23.86
CA HIS A 890 -32.20 -41.16 22.60
C HIS A 890 -31.43 -41.75 21.40
N ALA A 891 -31.13 -43.06 21.41
CA ALA A 891 -30.36 -43.74 20.35
C ALA A 891 -30.83 -43.42 18.92
N ARG A 892 -32.14 -43.16 18.73
CA ARG A 892 -32.67 -42.70 17.43
C ARG A 892 -32.11 -41.37 16.94
N ASN A 893 -31.72 -40.45 17.81
CA ASN A 893 -31.07 -39.21 17.40
C ASN A 893 -29.73 -39.50 16.73
N TYR A 894 -28.91 -40.33 17.39
CA TYR A 894 -27.61 -40.74 16.87
C TYR A 894 -27.77 -41.52 15.56
N ASP A 895 -28.55 -42.60 15.56
CA ASP A 895 -28.73 -43.45 14.37
C ASP A 895 -29.36 -42.70 13.17
N ASN A 896 -30.35 -41.83 13.41
CA ASN A 896 -30.93 -41.02 12.34
C ASN A 896 -29.90 -40.04 11.76
N SER A 897 -29.00 -39.53 12.59
CA SER A 897 -27.94 -38.64 12.16
C SER A 897 -26.86 -39.40 11.41
N GLU A 898 -26.49 -40.60 11.85
CA GLU A 898 -25.57 -41.48 11.13
C GLU A 898 -26.14 -41.84 9.74
N PHE A 899 -27.43 -42.23 9.67
CA PHE A 899 -28.12 -42.46 8.40
C PHE A 899 -28.09 -41.22 7.51
N THR A 900 -28.37 -40.05 8.09
CA THR A 900 -28.34 -38.79 7.35
C THR A 900 -26.94 -38.48 6.83
N ALA A 901 -25.91 -38.70 7.64
CA ALA A 901 -24.51 -38.53 7.25
C ALA A 901 -24.14 -39.39 6.04
N TRP A 902 -24.48 -40.68 6.05
CA TRP A 902 -24.30 -41.56 4.89
C TRP A 902 -25.01 -41.02 3.64
N THR A 903 -26.25 -40.52 3.79
CA THR A 903 -27.02 -40.00 2.65
C THR A 903 -26.57 -38.63 2.14
N SER A 904 -25.88 -37.84 2.97
CA SER A 904 -25.30 -36.54 2.59
C SER A 904 -24.05 -36.65 1.71
N ALA A 905 -23.41 -37.82 1.70
CA ALA A 905 -22.15 -38.05 0.99
C ALA A 905 -22.20 -37.78 -0.51
N THR A 906 -23.33 -38.05 -1.18
CA THR A 906 -23.51 -37.74 -2.60
C THR A 906 -23.40 -36.23 -2.87
N GLY A 907 -23.98 -35.41 -1.98
CA GLY A 907 -23.90 -33.96 -2.11
C GLY A 907 -22.50 -33.43 -1.85
N LEU A 908 -21.78 -34.03 -0.89
CA LEU A 908 -20.37 -33.71 -0.65
C LEU A 908 -19.49 -34.09 -1.85
N LEU A 909 -19.65 -35.30 -2.41
CA LEU A 909 -18.92 -35.74 -3.60
C LEU A 909 -19.10 -34.77 -4.77
N ASN A 910 -20.34 -34.36 -5.04
CA ASN A 910 -20.62 -33.43 -6.12
C ASN A 910 -19.91 -32.09 -5.88
N LYS A 911 -19.94 -31.58 -4.64
CA LYS A 911 -19.22 -30.34 -4.29
C LYS A 911 -17.71 -30.49 -4.38
N LEU A 912 -17.13 -31.60 -3.92
CA LEU A 912 -15.69 -31.88 -4.06
C LEU A 912 -15.27 -32.01 -5.52
N THR A 913 -16.12 -32.58 -6.37
CA THR A 913 -15.88 -32.66 -7.80
C THR A 913 -15.88 -31.27 -8.45
N GLU A 914 -16.83 -30.41 -8.07
CA GLU A 914 -16.83 -28.99 -8.48
C GLU A 914 -15.56 -28.26 -8.04
N LEU A 915 -15.22 -28.36 -6.75
CA LEU A 915 -14.02 -27.71 -6.21
C LEU A 915 -12.75 -28.25 -6.87
N ASN A 916 -12.64 -29.55 -7.17
CA ASN A 916 -11.45 -30.07 -7.83
C ASN A 916 -11.36 -29.70 -9.31
N MET A 917 -12.47 -29.33 -9.96
CA MET A 917 -12.43 -28.70 -11.29
C MET A 917 -11.90 -27.26 -11.21
N GLU A 918 -12.23 -26.55 -10.13
CA GLU A 918 -11.82 -25.16 -9.90
C GLU A 918 -10.40 -25.04 -9.30
N TYR A 919 -10.01 -25.99 -8.45
CA TYR A 919 -8.73 -26.07 -7.73
C TYR A 919 -8.05 -27.44 -7.98
N PRO A 920 -7.63 -27.77 -9.22
CA PRO A 920 -7.17 -29.11 -9.57
C PRO A 920 -6.00 -29.59 -8.71
N GLY A 921 -6.23 -30.67 -7.95
CA GLY A 921 -5.21 -31.26 -7.07
C GLY A 921 -4.89 -30.46 -5.81
N ASN A 922 -5.64 -29.37 -5.53
CA ASN A 922 -5.41 -28.43 -4.43
C ASN A 922 -6.62 -28.30 -3.48
N VAL A 923 -7.54 -29.28 -3.51
CA VAL A 923 -8.65 -29.39 -2.55
C VAL A 923 -8.22 -30.25 -1.36
N TYR A 924 -8.35 -29.75 -0.15
CA TYR A 924 -8.03 -30.39 1.11
C TYR A 924 -9.31 -30.55 1.94
N LEU A 925 -9.49 -31.69 2.59
CA LEU A 925 -10.72 -32.01 3.32
C LEU A 925 -10.39 -32.31 4.78
N MET A 926 -11.01 -31.57 5.70
CA MET A 926 -11.04 -31.90 7.12
C MET A 926 -12.45 -32.32 7.51
N ALA A 927 -12.60 -33.39 8.27
CA ALA A 927 -13.88 -33.80 8.81
C ALA A 927 -13.77 -34.14 10.29
N HIS A 928 -14.70 -33.61 11.07
CA HIS A 928 -14.75 -33.80 12.52
C HIS A 928 -15.77 -34.86 12.91
N SER A 929 -15.44 -35.73 13.87
CA SER A 929 -16.41 -36.64 14.51
C SER A 929 -17.23 -37.44 13.49
N MET A 930 -18.57 -37.42 13.58
CA MET A 930 -19.47 -38.11 12.63
C MET A 930 -19.41 -37.55 11.20
N GLY A 931 -18.89 -36.33 10.99
CA GLY A 931 -18.63 -35.79 9.66
C GLY A 931 -17.71 -36.69 8.82
N ASN A 932 -16.91 -37.53 9.47
CA ASN A 932 -16.07 -38.54 8.81
C ASN A 932 -16.86 -39.67 8.14
N VAL A 933 -18.13 -39.89 8.52
CA VAL A 933 -19.06 -40.76 7.78
C VAL A 933 -19.37 -40.15 6.42
N VAL A 934 -19.71 -38.85 6.39
CA VAL A 934 -20.00 -38.11 5.15
C VAL A 934 -18.76 -38.07 4.25
N ALA A 935 -17.61 -37.71 4.81
CA ALA A 935 -16.35 -37.60 4.09
C ALA A 935 -15.87 -38.96 3.55
N GLY A 936 -15.82 -39.98 4.41
CA GLY A 936 -15.40 -41.33 4.02
C GLY A 936 -16.26 -41.90 2.90
N GLU A 937 -17.58 -41.77 3.00
CA GLU A 937 -18.50 -42.23 1.96
C GLU A 937 -18.37 -41.42 0.66
N ALA A 938 -18.22 -40.10 0.73
CA ALA A 938 -18.02 -39.28 -0.47
C ALA A 938 -16.74 -39.69 -1.22
N LEU A 939 -15.64 -39.92 -0.50
CA LEU A 939 -14.38 -40.40 -1.07
C LEU A 939 -14.49 -41.83 -1.63
N ARG A 940 -15.33 -42.68 -1.01
CA ARG A 940 -15.64 -44.03 -1.54
C ARG A 940 -16.44 -43.97 -2.83
N LEU A 941 -17.47 -43.13 -2.87
CA LEU A 941 -18.30 -42.91 -4.05
C LEU A 941 -17.51 -42.28 -5.22
N ALA A 942 -16.47 -41.49 -4.92
CA ALA A 942 -15.54 -40.99 -5.94
C ALA A 942 -14.80 -42.10 -6.68
N GLY A 943 -14.67 -43.29 -6.08
CA GLY A 943 -13.95 -44.43 -6.65
C GLY A 943 -12.49 -44.09 -6.92
N THR A 944 -12.07 -44.19 -8.18
CA THR A 944 -10.71 -43.85 -8.64
C THR A 944 -10.53 -42.38 -9.01
N ASN A 945 -11.59 -41.57 -8.94
CA ASN A 945 -11.49 -40.14 -9.20
C ASN A 945 -10.91 -39.43 -7.99
N HIS A 946 -9.66 -38.99 -8.12
CA HIS A 946 -8.99 -38.22 -7.09
C HIS A 946 -9.61 -36.81 -7.01
N VAL A 947 -10.46 -36.58 -6.01
CA VAL A 947 -11.22 -35.33 -5.80
C VAL A 947 -10.66 -34.47 -4.66
N VAL A 948 -9.81 -35.03 -3.81
CA VAL A 948 -9.19 -34.34 -2.65
C VAL A 948 -7.72 -34.71 -2.55
N ASN A 949 -6.83 -33.73 -2.48
CA ASN A 949 -5.39 -33.95 -2.26
C ASN A 949 -5.12 -34.74 -0.97
N THR A 950 -5.54 -34.21 0.18
CA THR A 950 -5.35 -34.81 1.49
C THR A 950 -6.63 -34.73 2.33
N TYR A 951 -7.00 -35.85 2.94
CA TYR A 951 -8.12 -35.97 3.87
C TYR A 951 -7.60 -36.14 5.30
N VAL A 952 -7.95 -35.21 6.18
CA VAL A 952 -7.67 -35.27 7.63
C VAL A 952 -8.94 -35.67 8.36
N ALA A 953 -8.88 -36.82 9.02
CA ALA A 953 -9.93 -37.34 9.86
C ALA A 953 -9.67 -36.91 11.32
N MET A 954 -10.53 -36.07 11.89
CA MET A 954 -10.34 -35.48 13.23
C MET A 954 -11.32 -36.12 14.21
N GLN A 955 -10.79 -36.76 15.26
CA GLN A 955 -11.54 -37.54 16.26
C GLN A 955 -12.69 -38.33 15.61
N ALA A 956 -12.39 -39.07 14.53
CA ALA A 956 -13.36 -39.63 13.62
C ALA A 956 -14.27 -40.70 14.23
N ALA A 957 -15.57 -40.41 14.29
CA ALA A 957 -16.62 -41.28 14.81
C ALA A 957 -17.14 -42.26 13.75
N VAL A 958 -16.24 -43.10 13.23
CA VAL A 958 -16.53 -44.16 12.27
C VAL A 958 -15.71 -45.40 12.62
N SER A 959 -16.24 -46.60 12.39
CA SER A 959 -15.55 -47.85 12.72
C SER A 959 -14.17 -47.93 12.03
N ALA A 960 -13.09 -48.13 12.79
CA ALA A 960 -11.75 -48.32 12.24
C ALA A 960 -11.68 -49.54 11.29
N HIS A 961 -12.43 -50.60 11.58
CA HIS A 961 -12.62 -51.75 10.70
C HIS A 961 -13.17 -51.38 9.32
N ALA A 962 -13.87 -50.25 9.16
CA ALA A 962 -14.32 -49.79 7.85
C ALA A 962 -13.15 -49.49 6.91
N TYR A 963 -12.01 -49.06 7.45
CA TYR A 963 -10.79 -48.77 6.69
C TYR A 963 -9.76 -49.89 6.79
N ASP A 964 -9.59 -50.48 7.97
CA ASP A 964 -8.58 -51.51 8.22
C ASP A 964 -9.11 -52.60 9.18
N PRO A 965 -9.40 -53.81 8.67
CA PRO A 965 -9.89 -54.92 9.48
C PRO A 965 -8.81 -55.51 10.40
N GLY A 966 -7.55 -55.07 10.29
CA GLY A 966 -6.46 -55.46 11.18
C GLY A 966 -6.37 -54.63 12.47
N THR A 967 -7.18 -53.58 12.60
CA THR A 967 -7.21 -52.75 13.81
C THR A 967 -7.80 -53.51 15.03
N PRO A 968 -7.52 -53.07 16.27
CA PRO A 968 -7.94 -53.81 17.46
C PRO A 968 -9.47 -53.96 17.58
N THR A 969 -9.89 -55.18 17.92
CA THR A 969 -11.29 -55.50 18.28
C THR A 969 -11.52 -55.29 19.77
N TRP A 970 -12.67 -54.72 20.13
CA TRP A 970 -13.06 -54.51 21.53
C TRP A 970 -14.25 -55.37 21.96
N THR A 971 -15.06 -55.87 21.02
CA THR A 971 -16.22 -56.72 21.30
C THR A 971 -16.45 -57.82 20.27
N SER A 972 -16.95 -58.98 20.75
CA SER A 972 -17.39 -60.09 19.90
C SER A 972 -18.83 -59.97 19.41
N GLY A 973 -19.60 -58.96 19.83
CA GLY A 973 -20.91 -58.48 19.32
C GLY A 973 -21.99 -59.51 18.95
N SER A 974 -23.18 -59.05 18.62
CA SER A 974 -24.37 -59.83 18.24
C SER A 974 -24.64 -59.85 16.71
N THR A 975 -24.05 -58.94 15.94
CA THR A 975 -24.23 -58.85 14.47
C THR A 975 -22.93 -59.17 13.70
N PRO A 976 -22.96 -59.58 12.42
CA PRO A 976 -21.74 -59.72 11.63
C PRO A 976 -20.92 -58.43 11.59
N ASP A 977 -19.60 -58.56 11.49
CA ASP A 977 -18.67 -57.44 11.34
C ASP A 977 -18.67 -56.94 9.88
N ILE A 978 -19.74 -56.23 9.52
CA ILE A 978 -19.94 -55.72 8.16
C ILE A 978 -18.90 -54.66 7.80
N TYR A 979 -18.42 -53.88 8.77
CA TYR A 979 -17.38 -52.88 8.53
C TYR A 979 -16.09 -53.52 8.02
N ALA A 980 -15.63 -54.62 8.64
CA ALA A 980 -14.45 -55.37 8.21
C ALA A 980 -14.69 -56.25 6.97
N ASN A 981 -15.94 -56.72 6.74
CA ASN A 981 -16.26 -57.73 5.72
C ASN A 981 -17.53 -57.36 4.91
N TYR A 982 -17.45 -56.35 4.04
CA TYR A 982 -18.61 -55.80 3.35
C TYR A 982 -18.90 -56.45 1.99
N TRP A 983 -20.07 -56.99 1.64
CA TRP A 983 -21.17 -57.57 2.42
C TRP A 983 -21.25 -59.09 2.25
N THR A 984 -20.20 -59.69 1.66
CA THR A 984 -20.06 -61.14 1.52
C THR A 984 -18.94 -61.61 2.45
N ASN A 985 -19.08 -62.80 3.03
CA ASN A 985 -18.12 -63.30 4.02
C ASN A 985 -16.70 -63.41 3.40
N GLY A 986 -15.73 -62.67 3.95
CA GLY A 986 -14.36 -62.56 3.41
C GLY A 986 -14.15 -61.47 2.35
N ALA A 987 -15.15 -60.62 2.09
CA ALA A 987 -14.97 -59.43 1.27
C ALA A 987 -14.13 -58.37 2.00
N PRO A 988 -13.52 -57.42 1.28
CA PRO A 988 -12.76 -56.34 1.91
C PRO A 988 -13.61 -55.47 2.84
N CYS A 989 -12.95 -54.67 3.68
CA CYS A 989 -13.62 -53.67 4.51
C CYS A 989 -14.40 -52.64 3.67
N TYR A 990 -15.36 -51.95 4.29
CA TYR A 990 -16.31 -51.08 3.59
C TYR A 990 -15.64 -49.95 2.76
N PHE A 991 -14.59 -49.35 3.31
CA PHE A 991 -13.74 -48.33 2.67
C PHE A 991 -12.46 -48.90 2.06
N ASN A 992 -12.41 -50.20 1.80
CA ASN A 992 -11.27 -50.81 1.13
C ASN A 992 -11.06 -50.19 -0.26
N GLY A 993 -9.81 -49.82 -0.56
CA GLY A 993 -9.45 -49.30 -1.88
C GLY A 993 -10.09 -47.95 -2.21
N VAL A 994 -10.62 -47.21 -1.22
CA VAL A 994 -10.96 -45.80 -1.42
C VAL A 994 -9.74 -45.10 -2.04
N SER A 995 -9.94 -44.35 -3.11
CA SER A 995 -8.88 -43.60 -3.81
C SER A 995 -9.34 -42.20 -4.22
N GLY A 996 -10.48 -41.75 -3.68
CA GLY A 996 -10.97 -40.39 -3.84
C GLY A 996 -10.03 -39.32 -3.28
N THR A 997 -9.01 -39.72 -2.52
CA THR A 997 -7.99 -38.85 -1.96
C THR A 997 -6.58 -39.38 -2.14
N GLY A 998 -5.61 -38.47 -2.30
CA GLY A 998 -4.21 -38.77 -2.51
C GLY A 998 -3.46 -39.17 -1.24
N SER A 999 -3.79 -38.58 -0.09
CA SER A 999 -3.20 -38.89 1.21
C SER A 999 -4.24 -38.80 2.33
N ARG A 1000 -4.00 -39.50 3.44
CA ARG A 1000 -4.88 -39.46 4.62
C ARG A 1000 -4.08 -39.32 5.90
N ALA A 1001 -4.62 -38.57 6.85
CA ALA A 1001 -4.11 -38.48 8.21
C ALA A 1001 -5.24 -38.65 9.22
N ASP A 1002 -4.93 -39.30 10.33
CA ASP A 1002 -5.86 -39.56 11.42
C ASP A 1002 -5.39 -38.81 12.66
N PHE A 1003 -6.14 -37.77 13.00
CA PHE A 1003 -5.92 -36.90 14.14
C PHE A 1003 -6.72 -37.51 15.30
N TYR A 1004 -6.06 -38.35 16.08
CA TYR A 1004 -6.70 -39.25 17.02
C TYR A 1004 -6.45 -38.87 18.49
N ASN A 1005 -7.43 -39.18 19.34
CA ASN A 1005 -7.31 -39.16 20.79
C ASN A 1005 -7.87 -40.48 21.33
N THR A 1006 -6.99 -41.32 21.88
CA THR A 1006 -7.36 -42.66 22.36
C THR A 1006 -8.36 -42.64 23.53
N ASN A 1007 -8.35 -41.58 24.33
CA ASN A 1007 -9.22 -41.46 25.51
C ASN A 1007 -10.45 -40.55 25.26
N ASP A 1008 -10.74 -40.22 24.00
CA ASP A 1008 -11.77 -39.24 23.65
C ASP A 1008 -13.15 -39.57 24.24
N PHE A 1009 -13.74 -38.56 24.89
CA PHE A 1009 -15.02 -38.67 25.59
C PHE A 1009 -16.18 -39.10 24.68
N ALA A 1010 -16.36 -38.40 23.56
CA ALA A 1010 -17.50 -38.63 22.67
C ALA A 1010 -17.33 -39.94 21.88
N LEU A 1011 -16.09 -40.31 21.58
CA LEU A 1011 -15.76 -41.59 20.97
C LEU A 1011 -15.94 -42.78 21.92
N ASN A 1012 -15.80 -42.57 23.23
CA ASN A 1012 -16.21 -43.58 24.23
C ASN A 1012 -17.75 -43.67 24.35
N ALA A 1013 -18.46 -42.55 24.27
CA ALA A 1013 -19.93 -42.55 24.17
C ALA A 1013 -20.41 -43.28 22.91
N TRP A 1014 -19.73 -43.06 21.79
CA TRP A 1014 -19.93 -43.76 20.52
C TRP A 1014 -19.81 -45.28 20.69
N LEU A 1015 -18.77 -45.79 21.36
CA LEU A 1015 -18.62 -47.23 21.62
C LEU A 1015 -19.82 -47.82 22.37
N THR A 1016 -20.36 -47.06 23.32
CA THR A 1016 -21.54 -47.47 24.09
C THR A 1016 -22.77 -47.59 23.20
N ASP A 1017 -23.00 -46.61 22.32
CA ASP A 1017 -24.06 -46.68 21.31
C ASP A 1017 -23.88 -47.89 20.39
N GLN A 1018 -22.67 -48.10 19.85
CA GLN A 1018 -22.36 -49.26 18.99
C GLN A 1018 -22.55 -50.61 19.69
N TYR A 1019 -22.40 -50.69 21.01
CA TYR A 1019 -22.66 -51.91 21.79
C TYR A 1019 -24.14 -52.33 21.73
N TRP A 1020 -25.04 -51.36 21.75
CA TRP A 1020 -26.48 -51.62 21.87
C TRP A 1020 -27.17 -51.85 20.53
N LYS A 1021 -26.51 -51.50 19.41
CA LYS A 1021 -27.03 -51.79 18.06
C LYS A 1021 -27.24 -53.30 17.85
N PRO A 1022 -28.31 -53.73 17.16
CA PRO A 1022 -29.53 -52.97 16.90
C PRO A 1022 -30.30 -52.69 18.21
N ASP A 1023 -30.73 -51.45 18.45
CA ASP A 1023 -31.30 -50.97 19.75
C ASP A 1023 -32.75 -51.43 20.04
N HIS A 1024 -33.14 -52.60 19.55
CA HIS A 1024 -34.49 -53.12 19.72
C HIS A 1024 -34.81 -53.42 21.19
N GLY A 1025 -35.81 -52.72 21.73
CA GLY A 1025 -36.31 -52.91 23.10
C GLY A 1025 -35.86 -51.85 24.10
N ILE A 1026 -35.01 -50.90 23.70
CA ILE A 1026 -34.52 -49.79 24.57
C ILE A 1026 -35.42 -48.54 24.47
N SER A 1027 -36.15 -48.35 23.36
CA SER A 1027 -37.13 -47.27 23.19
C SER A 1027 -38.49 -47.78 22.68
N SER A 1028 -39.58 -47.05 22.98
CA SER A 1028 -40.95 -47.45 22.65
C SER A 1028 -41.26 -47.32 21.14
N TYR A 1029 -41.30 -48.46 20.42
CA TYR A 1029 -42.04 -48.71 19.14
C TYR A 1029 -41.46 -48.14 17.82
N PRO A 1030 -41.38 -48.89 16.69
CA PRO A 1030 -40.70 -50.16 16.43
C PRO A 1030 -39.22 -49.98 15.95
N GLY A 1031 -38.36 -50.99 16.11
CA GLY A 1031 -36.89 -50.90 15.95
C GLY A 1031 -36.27 -51.71 14.79
N TYR A 1032 -34.94 -51.80 14.79
CA TYR A 1032 -34.15 -52.59 13.83
C TYR A 1032 -33.61 -53.86 14.49
N TRP A 1033 -33.34 -54.92 13.74
CA TRP A 1033 -32.91 -56.20 14.32
C TRP A 1033 -32.02 -57.03 13.37
N TYR A 1034 -31.23 -57.93 13.95
CA TYR A 1034 -30.47 -58.98 13.25
C TYR A 1034 -30.78 -60.40 13.79
N SER A 1035 -31.17 -61.32 12.91
CA SER A 1035 -31.45 -62.72 13.25
C SER A 1035 -30.37 -63.69 12.74
N THR A 1036 -29.99 -64.63 13.60
CA THR A 1036 -29.15 -65.78 13.22
C THR A 1036 -30.03 -66.95 12.71
N PRO A 1037 -29.46 -67.89 11.94
CA PRO A 1037 -30.18 -69.09 11.50
C PRO A 1037 -30.76 -69.88 12.68
N GLY A 1038 -32.04 -70.27 12.60
CA GLY A 1038 -32.73 -71.06 13.64
C GLY A 1038 -33.63 -70.27 14.60
N THR A 1039 -33.82 -68.97 14.40
CA THR A 1039 -34.82 -68.15 15.13
C THR A 1039 -36.17 -68.13 14.39
N THR A 1040 -37.21 -67.48 14.96
CA THR A 1040 -38.53 -67.31 14.32
C THR A 1040 -38.51 -66.45 13.05
N HIS A 1041 -37.39 -65.79 12.75
CA HIS A 1041 -37.19 -64.94 11.57
C HIS A 1041 -36.13 -65.55 10.63
N PRO A 1042 -36.23 -65.36 9.30
CA PRO A 1042 -35.16 -65.68 8.35
C PRO A 1042 -33.87 -64.96 8.75
N SER A 1043 -32.71 -65.59 8.58
CA SER A 1043 -31.43 -64.98 8.98
C SER A 1043 -31.12 -63.74 8.14
N GLY A 1044 -30.82 -62.62 8.80
CA GLY A 1044 -30.49 -61.36 8.13
C GLY A 1044 -30.85 -60.12 8.94
N PHE A 1045 -30.71 -58.96 8.30
CA PHE A 1045 -31.08 -57.66 8.86
C PHE A 1045 -32.52 -57.30 8.47
N TYR A 1046 -33.26 -56.68 9.38
CA TYR A 1046 -34.63 -56.25 9.10
C TYR A 1046 -35.03 -55.03 9.92
N LYS A 1047 -35.98 -54.29 9.36
CA LYS A 1047 -36.73 -53.23 10.02
C LYS A 1047 -38.04 -53.80 10.53
N ILE A 1048 -38.34 -53.62 11.81
CA ILE A 1048 -39.59 -54.05 12.44
C ILE A 1048 -40.59 -52.90 12.40
N PHE A 1049 -41.86 -53.21 12.19
CA PHE A 1049 -43.01 -52.32 12.26
C PHE A 1049 -43.96 -52.83 13.36
N GLY A 1050 -44.67 -51.94 14.07
CA GLY A 1050 -45.64 -52.37 15.09
C GLY A 1050 -45.06 -52.85 16.44
N SER A 1051 -45.95 -53.24 17.38
CA SER A 1051 -45.60 -53.73 18.74
C SER A 1051 -45.17 -55.19 18.77
N GLY A 1052 -45.40 -55.92 17.67
CA GLY A 1052 -45.13 -57.34 17.57
C GLY A 1052 -44.02 -57.59 16.55
N ALA A 1053 -43.13 -58.53 16.84
CA ALA A 1053 -41.97 -58.89 16.01
C ALA A 1053 -42.33 -59.40 14.59
N ASN A 1054 -43.61 -59.57 14.24
CA ASN A 1054 -44.06 -60.25 13.02
C ASN A 1054 -44.34 -59.32 11.83
N ASP A 1055 -44.41 -58.00 12.02
CA ASP A 1055 -44.53 -57.04 10.91
C ASP A 1055 -43.13 -56.46 10.64
N PHE A 1056 -42.48 -56.89 9.56
CA PHE A 1056 -41.09 -56.53 9.29
C PHE A 1056 -40.79 -56.47 7.77
N SER A 1057 -39.79 -55.67 7.41
CA SER A 1057 -39.17 -55.68 6.07
C SER A 1057 -37.71 -56.11 6.15
N ASN A 1058 -37.33 -57.11 5.36
CA ASN A 1058 -35.93 -57.50 5.20
C ASN A 1058 -35.11 -56.37 4.56
N LEU A 1059 -33.90 -56.17 5.05
CA LEU A 1059 -32.93 -55.22 4.52
C LEU A 1059 -31.81 -56.01 3.83
N TYR A 1060 -31.40 -55.56 2.65
CA TYR A 1060 -30.44 -56.27 1.82
C TYR A 1060 -29.29 -55.37 1.37
N PHE A 1061 -28.07 -55.90 1.39
CA PHE A 1061 -26.96 -55.28 0.69
C PHE A 1061 -27.01 -55.53 -0.82
N PRO A 1062 -26.56 -54.58 -1.66
CA PRO A 1062 -26.08 -53.24 -1.29
C PRO A 1062 -27.18 -52.18 -1.18
N THR A 1063 -28.45 -52.52 -1.46
CA THR A 1063 -29.56 -51.55 -1.57
C THR A 1063 -29.82 -50.77 -0.28
N ASP A 1064 -29.77 -51.45 0.87
CA ASP A 1064 -30.12 -50.88 2.18
C ASP A 1064 -28.88 -50.58 3.04
N SER A 1065 -27.69 -50.47 2.43
CA SER A 1065 -26.41 -50.37 3.15
C SER A 1065 -26.40 -49.30 4.23
N TYR A 1066 -26.83 -48.08 3.91
CA TYR A 1066 -26.84 -46.98 4.87
C TYR A 1066 -27.82 -47.21 6.03
N VAL A 1067 -28.95 -47.88 5.77
CA VAL A 1067 -29.91 -48.24 6.83
C VAL A 1067 -29.31 -49.33 7.72
N ILE A 1068 -28.67 -50.33 7.13
CA ILE A 1068 -28.08 -51.44 7.89
C ILE A 1068 -26.89 -50.95 8.73
N LEU A 1069 -26.01 -50.12 8.17
CA LEU A 1069 -24.85 -49.56 8.88
C LEU A 1069 -25.28 -48.64 10.03
N ALA A 1070 -26.24 -47.73 9.78
CA ALA A 1070 -26.66 -46.76 10.79
C ALA A 1070 -27.48 -47.39 11.93
N TYR A 1071 -28.35 -48.37 11.65
CA TYR A 1071 -29.32 -48.82 12.66
C TYR A 1071 -29.17 -50.27 13.12
N CYS A 1072 -28.40 -51.10 12.41
CA CYS A 1072 -28.38 -52.54 12.68
C CYS A 1072 -27.00 -53.08 13.06
N VAL A 1073 -25.93 -52.59 12.43
CA VAL A 1073 -24.61 -53.19 12.55
C VAL A 1073 -23.86 -52.61 13.73
N GLN A 1074 -23.33 -53.49 14.59
CA GLN A 1074 -22.35 -53.11 15.60
C GLN A 1074 -20.96 -52.96 14.99
N SER A 1075 -20.25 -51.91 15.38
CA SER A 1075 -18.78 -51.87 15.20
C SER A 1075 -18.09 -52.87 16.12
N ARG A 1076 -17.13 -53.64 15.59
CA ARG A 1076 -16.31 -54.57 16.40
C ARG A 1076 -14.96 -53.98 16.80
N SER A 1077 -14.55 -52.91 16.13
CA SER A 1077 -13.36 -52.13 16.45
C SER A 1077 -13.71 -50.85 17.18
N TYR A 1078 -12.67 -50.24 17.74
CA TYR A 1078 -12.71 -48.84 18.11
C TYR A 1078 -13.03 -47.96 16.89
N CYS A 1079 -13.48 -46.74 17.15
CA CYS A 1079 -13.58 -45.71 16.15
C CYS A 1079 -12.18 -45.33 15.63
N LEU A 1080 -12.12 -44.86 14.37
CA LEU A 1080 -10.88 -44.44 13.72
C LEU A 1080 -10.16 -43.39 14.59
N GLY A 1081 -10.86 -42.35 15.03
CA GLY A 1081 -10.28 -41.27 15.83
C GLY A 1081 -9.84 -41.62 17.25
N ALA A 1082 -9.97 -42.88 17.68
CA ALA A 1082 -9.39 -43.39 18.92
C ALA A 1082 -8.31 -44.46 18.67
N THR A 1083 -7.91 -44.68 17.41
CA THR A 1083 -7.05 -45.79 16.98
C THR A 1083 -5.76 -45.30 16.33
N ALA A 1084 -4.63 -45.40 17.03
CA ALA A 1084 -3.33 -44.89 16.58
C ALA A 1084 -2.69 -45.55 15.32
N SER A 1085 -3.32 -46.54 14.68
CA SER A 1085 -2.63 -47.41 13.70
C SER A 1085 -3.52 -47.99 12.60
N ALA A 1086 -4.53 -47.25 12.13
CA ALA A 1086 -5.31 -47.68 10.97
C ALA A 1086 -4.47 -47.63 9.68
N SER A 1087 -4.36 -48.75 8.96
CA SER A 1087 -3.62 -48.83 7.71
C SER A 1087 -4.11 -47.81 6.68
N GLY A 1088 -3.16 -47.12 6.04
CA GLY A 1088 -3.44 -46.10 5.01
C GLY A 1088 -3.65 -44.68 5.55
N PHE A 1089 -3.59 -44.49 6.87
CA PHE A 1089 -3.57 -43.17 7.51
C PHE A 1089 -2.20 -42.88 8.11
N THR A 1090 -1.78 -41.62 8.01
CA THR A 1090 -0.66 -41.10 8.81
C THR A 1090 -1.20 -40.73 10.19
N PRO A 1091 -0.76 -41.40 11.27
CA PRO A 1091 -1.29 -41.14 12.61
C PRO A 1091 -0.73 -39.84 13.17
N GLN A 1092 -1.61 -39.02 13.75
CA GLN A 1092 -1.29 -37.82 14.50
C GLN A 1092 -1.95 -37.92 15.87
N ASP A 1093 -1.13 -38.13 16.92
CA ASP A 1093 -1.61 -38.11 18.29
C ASP A 1093 -1.94 -36.67 18.70
N LEU A 1094 -3.17 -36.41 19.11
CA LEU A 1094 -3.58 -35.08 19.50
C LEU A 1094 -2.95 -34.62 20.82
N SER A 1095 -2.59 -35.56 21.72
CA SER A 1095 -1.90 -35.24 22.96
C SER A 1095 -0.50 -34.65 22.74
N SER A 1096 0.10 -34.80 21.55
CA SER A 1096 1.39 -34.19 21.23
C SER A 1096 1.31 -32.75 20.75
N VAL A 1097 0.10 -32.28 20.39
CA VAL A 1097 -0.13 -30.91 19.87
C VAL A 1097 -1.10 -30.10 20.73
N TRP A 1098 -1.69 -30.71 21.75
CA TRP A 1098 -2.48 -30.02 22.76
C TRP A 1098 -1.60 -29.53 23.93
N PRO A 1099 -2.06 -28.49 24.65
CA PRO A 1099 -1.42 -28.09 25.90
C PRO A 1099 -1.59 -29.19 26.96
N GLY A 1100 -0.87 -29.07 28.08
CA GLY A 1100 -1.02 -30.03 29.18
C GLY A 1100 -2.47 -30.10 29.68
N ASP A 1101 -2.97 -31.31 29.94
CA ASP A 1101 -4.36 -31.50 30.36
C ASP A 1101 -4.62 -30.88 31.75
N THR A 1102 -5.56 -29.94 31.79
CA THR A 1102 -6.02 -29.25 33.00
C THR A 1102 -7.46 -29.57 33.36
N HIS A 1103 -8.14 -30.41 32.58
CA HIS A 1103 -9.54 -30.76 32.79
C HIS A 1103 -9.70 -31.99 33.70
N PRO A 1104 -10.86 -32.16 34.37
CA PRO A 1104 -11.10 -33.33 35.20
C PRO A 1104 -11.06 -34.64 34.40
N GLU A 1105 -10.07 -35.49 34.66
CA GLU A 1105 -9.90 -36.77 33.97
C GLU A 1105 -10.86 -37.86 34.53
N LEU A 1106 -11.66 -38.48 33.67
CA LEU A 1106 -12.48 -39.66 34.02
C LEU A 1106 -11.86 -40.98 33.56
N HIS A 1107 -11.16 -40.95 32.42
CA HIS A 1107 -10.64 -42.15 31.73
C HIS A 1107 -9.19 -41.97 31.25
N GLY A 1108 -8.41 -41.12 31.94
CA GLY A 1108 -7.02 -40.80 31.62
C GLY A 1108 -6.85 -39.41 31.00
N PRO A 1109 -5.63 -39.05 30.59
CA PRO A 1109 -5.35 -37.74 29.99
C PRO A 1109 -6.18 -37.52 28.74
N TYR A 1110 -6.65 -36.29 28.57
CA TYR A 1110 -7.46 -35.79 27.46
C TYR A 1110 -8.81 -36.51 27.30
N SER A 1111 -9.39 -37.00 28.40
CA SER A 1111 -10.66 -37.74 28.41
C SER A 1111 -11.91 -36.92 28.72
N ALA A 1112 -11.76 -35.62 29.00
CA ALA A 1112 -12.88 -34.72 29.23
C ALA A 1112 -13.62 -34.38 27.91
N HIS A 1113 -14.90 -34.04 27.99
CA HIS A 1113 -15.73 -33.71 26.82
C HIS A 1113 -15.17 -32.53 26.00
N PHE A 1114 -14.57 -31.55 26.67
CA PHE A 1114 -13.86 -30.43 26.05
C PHE A 1114 -12.90 -30.85 24.92
N TRP A 1115 -12.11 -31.91 25.15
CA TRP A 1115 -11.07 -32.36 24.22
C TRP A 1115 -11.60 -32.98 22.92
N HIS A 1116 -12.89 -33.32 22.83
CA HIS A 1116 -13.46 -33.85 21.59
C HIS A 1116 -13.56 -32.81 20.47
N SER A 1117 -13.69 -31.53 20.81
CA SER A 1117 -13.85 -30.44 19.85
C SER A 1117 -12.98 -29.23 20.23
N ALA A 1118 -11.90 -29.46 20.98
CA ALA A 1118 -11.03 -28.40 21.51
C ALA A 1118 -10.47 -27.52 20.38
N GLU A 1119 -10.21 -28.08 19.20
CA GLU A 1119 -9.74 -27.36 18.03
C GLU A 1119 -10.70 -26.25 17.56
N PHE A 1120 -11.99 -26.30 17.93
CA PHE A 1120 -12.99 -25.25 17.65
C PHE A 1120 -13.42 -24.48 18.91
N ARG A 1121 -13.46 -25.16 20.07
CA ARG A 1121 -14.05 -24.63 21.32
C ARG A 1121 -13.04 -24.04 22.31
N ALA A 1122 -11.76 -24.38 22.21
CA ALA A 1122 -10.72 -23.71 23.01
C ALA A 1122 -10.42 -22.31 22.43
N ASN A 1123 -9.39 -21.62 22.90
CA ASN A 1123 -8.84 -20.42 22.27
C ASN A 1123 -7.64 -20.77 21.35
N ASN A 1124 -7.27 -19.84 20.46
CA ASN A 1124 -6.14 -20.04 19.55
C ASN A 1124 -4.79 -20.20 20.28
N MET A 1125 -4.59 -19.56 21.43
CA MET A 1125 -3.35 -19.68 22.20
C MET A 1125 -3.08 -21.12 22.61
N GLU A 1126 -4.13 -21.87 22.95
CA GLU A 1126 -4.06 -23.29 23.29
C GLU A 1126 -3.99 -24.20 22.05
N GLN A 1127 -4.60 -23.80 20.93
CA GLN A 1127 -4.75 -24.67 19.74
C GLN A 1127 -3.80 -24.33 18.59
N ASN A 1128 -2.94 -23.32 18.68
CA ASN A 1128 -2.07 -22.94 17.58
C ASN A 1128 -1.19 -24.11 17.09
N ALA A 1129 -0.71 -24.98 17.98
CA ALA A 1129 0.08 -26.14 17.62
C ALA A 1129 -0.72 -27.17 16.80
N TYR A 1130 -2.01 -27.37 17.13
CA TYR A 1130 -2.93 -28.19 16.35
C TYR A 1130 -3.08 -27.65 14.92
N TRP A 1131 -3.34 -26.36 14.76
CA TRP A 1131 -3.56 -25.74 13.44
C TRP A 1131 -2.28 -25.70 12.60
N ASN A 1132 -1.12 -25.50 13.22
CA ASN A 1132 0.18 -25.67 12.56
C ASN A 1132 0.37 -27.10 12.07
N GLN A 1133 0.08 -28.10 12.89
CA GLN A 1133 0.18 -29.51 12.51
C GLN A 1133 -0.77 -29.86 11.36
N LEU A 1134 -1.98 -29.29 11.33
CA LEU A 1134 -2.93 -29.45 10.24
C LEU A 1134 -2.34 -28.93 8.91
N LEU A 1135 -1.82 -27.70 8.90
CA LEU A 1135 -1.22 -27.10 7.71
C LEU A 1135 0.05 -27.86 7.25
N GLN A 1136 0.87 -28.36 8.17
CA GLN A 1136 2.01 -29.22 7.86
C GLN A 1136 1.58 -30.55 7.23
N THR A 1137 0.50 -31.14 7.74
CA THR A 1137 -0.07 -32.39 7.19
C THR A 1137 -0.55 -32.18 5.75
N TYR A 1138 -1.12 -31.02 5.45
CA TYR A 1138 -1.46 -30.61 4.09
C TYR A 1138 -0.28 -30.15 3.24
N LYS A 1139 0.93 -30.02 3.83
CA LYS A 1139 2.14 -29.48 3.18
C LYS A 1139 1.95 -28.06 2.66
N LEU A 1140 1.14 -27.27 3.37
CA LEU A 1140 0.87 -25.87 3.06
C LEU A 1140 1.81 -24.92 3.80
N ILE A 1141 2.47 -25.40 4.85
CA ILE A 1141 3.59 -24.74 5.52
C ILE A 1141 4.76 -25.72 5.66
N ASN A 1142 5.98 -25.18 5.82
CA ASN A 1142 7.15 -26.01 6.10
C ASN A 1142 7.06 -26.61 7.51
N PRO A 1143 7.61 -27.83 7.75
CA PRO A 1143 7.78 -28.34 9.10
C PRO A 1143 8.65 -27.37 9.90
N GLN A 1144 8.17 -26.93 11.06
CA GLN A 1144 8.94 -26.10 11.99
C GLN A 1144 9.99 -26.89 12.76
#